data_AF-A0AAJ0L7J0-F1
#
_entry.id   AF-A0AAJ0L7J0-F1
#
_cell.length_a   1.000
_cell.length_b   1.000
_cell.length_c   1.000
_cell.angle_alpha   90.00
_cell.angle_beta   90.00
_cell.angle_gamma   90.00
#
_symmetry.space_group_name_H-M   'P 1'
#
loop_
_entity.id
_entity.type
_entity.pdbx_description
1 polymer ?
#
loop_
_entity_poly.entity_id
_entity_poly.type
_entity_poly.pdbx_seq_one_letter_code
_entity_poly.pdbx_strand_id
1 'polypeptide(L)'
;MREKELRLALVCYGGISLAVYMHGITKEIWHLVRASHGHHAGGDRGTGSQAVYRDLLDEIGAQGALKVRVLADIIAGASAGGINGIFLAQAIATGQSLDPLTDLWLSSADVEALIDPHAAPHSRFSKAWALPLAWMAAGRSADKVQTLDDTTREEVKAKLSHFVRSRWFEPPFGGATFTGLLLDAFDAMAASERRPRLLPPGQPLDLFVTVTDFTGHPERLKLNSPPEVVETEHRVVVDFSDHGAPTDSLAGIPELAFAARATSSFPGAFPPFMVAELDGVLADRKTSWASRDAFLKRILPRQSATNGADQVVLIDGSVLANAPFRPAIDALKERPARRQIDRRFVYIDPSPGMKFRLPPQNGTPGFFQTIIGAISELPRQQPIRDNLDAIAARSAQIDRMRAIIDAIRPDVEAEVEQLFGHTLFLNSPTAARLANWRARAQKAAAASAGYGYAAYGHLKVAGVVETLTSLLFHAGGEPGPQRWDRIRAAIATAVTQSGAEEIGAAHGGGASPATIAFLRRFDLGFRIRRLRLMARRLTVLEAEVEEVALAPIRDAIYASLSDYLECQRTDAHAALRREVRTLRDDAMPLLDALATSLDLNRRDAETDVRLAEAFVALDRPVRRSMLLAYLGFPYFDTATLPLLQGEGLDEFDPIKVDRIAPDDAVAIRSGGAEATLKGIQFNSFGAFFSRAYRENDYLWGRLHGAERMIDITVSTLPPSVRMKPGRVAAIKRAAFLAILDEEEERLTAVPGLFADLRREIG
;
A
#
# COMPACT_ATOMS: atom_id res chain seq x y z
N MET A 1 20.39 14.30 14.01
CA MET A 1 20.52 12.84 13.87
C MET A 1 19.76 12.49 12.61
N ARG A 2 20.42 11.85 11.63
CA ARG A 2 19.90 11.71 10.26
C ARG A 2 18.61 10.91 10.31
N GLU A 3 17.55 11.35 9.64
CA GLU A 3 16.27 10.63 9.67
C GLU A 3 16.00 9.93 8.34
N LYS A 4 15.63 8.64 8.40
CA LYS A 4 15.25 7.84 7.23
C LYS A 4 13.93 7.11 7.48
N GLU A 5 13.05 7.11 6.50
CA GLU A 5 11.74 6.47 6.60
C GLU A 5 11.76 5.13 5.85
N LEU A 6 11.55 4.03 6.58
CA LEU A 6 11.21 2.73 6.00
C LEU A 6 9.69 2.70 5.81
N ARG A 7 9.23 2.73 4.56
CA ARG A 7 7.80 2.75 4.24
C ARG A 7 7.36 1.44 3.61
N LEU A 8 6.39 0.80 4.24
CA LEU A 8 5.88 -0.51 3.87
C LEU A 8 4.56 -0.37 3.10
N ALA A 9 4.55 -0.91 1.88
CA ALA A 9 3.34 -1.23 1.15
C ALA A 9 3.03 -2.72 1.35
N LEU A 10 2.04 -3.00 2.19
CA LEU A 10 1.67 -4.35 2.61
C LEU A 10 0.67 -4.95 1.63
N VAL A 11 0.98 -6.14 1.11
CA VAL A 11 0.04 -6.93 0.31
C VAL A 11 -0.27 -8.22 1.07
N CYS A 12 -1.43 -8.25 1.72
CA CYS A 12 -1.91 -9.39 2.49
C CYS A 12 -2.57 -10.41 1.53
N TYR A 13 -1.81 -11.42 1.16
CA TYR A 13 -2.19 -12.49 0.24
C TYR A 13 -2.25 -13.83 0.98
N GLY A 14 -3.34 -14.59 0.86
CA GLY A 14 -3.40 -15.91 1.49
C GLY A 14 -4.79 -16.56 1.47
N GLY A 15 -4.80 -17.89 1.40
CA GLY A 15 -6.03 -18.69 1.48
C GLY A 15 -6.66 -18.72 2.88
N ILE A 16 -7.88 -19.23 2.95
CA ILE A 16 -8.83 -19.05 4.06
C ILE A 16 -8.28 -19.55 5.42
N SER A 17 -7.61 -20.71 5.52
CA SER A 17 -7.03 -21.18 6.81
C SER A 17 -5.84 -20.39 7.33
N LEU A 18 -5.18 -19.61 6.47
CA LEU A 18 -3.95 -18.92 6.83
C LEU A 18 -4.24 -17.51 7.35
N ALA A 19 -5.52 -17.16 7.52
CA ALA A 19 -5.99 -15.95 8.18
C ALA A 19 -5.34 -15.73 9.54
N VAL A 20 -5.26 -16.79 10.34
CA VAL A 20 -4.74 -16.76 11.69
C VAL A 20 -3.21 -16.56 11.70
N TYR A 21 -2.51 -17.21 10.77
CA TYR A 21 -1.07 -16.99 10.55
C TYR A 21 -0.77 -15.56 10.07
N MET A 22 -1.54 -15.07 9.08
CA MET A 22 -1.40 -13.69 8.59
C MET A 22 -1.68 -12.68 9.70
N HIS A 23 -2.63 -12.95 10.59
CA HIS A 23 -2.92 -12.10 11.74
C HIS A 23 -1.72 -12.00 12.71
N GLY A 24 -1.01 -13.11 12.95
CA GLY A 24 0.23 -13.08 13.72
C GLY A 24 1.28 -12.13 13.09
N ILE A 25 1.42 -12.15 11.76
CA ILE A 25 2.33 -11.26 11.04
C ILE A 25 1.88 -9.80 11.12
N THR A 26 0.60 -9.51 10.88
CA THR A 26 0.09 -8.12 10.94
C THR A 26 0.16 -7.55 12.35
N LYS A 27 0.02 -8.38 13.40
CA LYS A 27 0.26 -7.97 14.79
C LYS A 27 1.72 -7.54 15.02
N GLU A 28 2.70 -8.25 14.48
CA GLU A 28 4.11 -7.83 14.60
C GLU A 28 4.45 -6.57 13.79
N ILE A 29 3.86 -6.41 12.60
CA ILE A 29 3.98 -5.15 11.85
C ILE A 29 3.40 -3.99 12.67
N TRP A 30 2.24 -4.18 13.29
CA TRP A 30 1.64 -3.19 14.19
C TRP A 30 2.53 -2.89 15.41
N HIS A 31 3.12 -3.89 16.07
CA HIS A 31 4.09 -3.70 17.15
C HIS A 31 5.31 -2.90 16.71
N LEU A 32 5.89 -3.19 15.54
CA LEU A 32 7.04 -2.43 15.02
C LEU A 32 6.67 -0.98 14.70
N VAL A 33 5.52 -0.74 14.06
CA VAL A 33 5.06 0.62 13.75
C VAL A 33 4.77 1.39 15.05
N ARG A 34 4.20 0.75 16.09
CA ARG A 34 4.03 1.34 17.42
C ARG A 34 5.37 1.65 18.11
N ALA A 35 6.33 0.73 18.06
CA ALA A 35 7.67 0.95 18.60
C ALA A 35 8.38 2.13 17.91
N SER A 36 8.26 2.20 16.58
CA SER A 36 8.72 3.33 15.77
C SER A 36 8.05 4.64 16.17
N HIS A 37 6.72 4.67 16.24
CA HIS A 37 6.00 5.87 16.70
C HIS A 37 6.47 6.31 18.11
N GLY A 38 6.54 5.38 19.07
CA GLY A 38 7.02 5.65 20.43
C GLY A 38 8.45 6.18 20.49
N HIS A 39 9.37 5.58 19.71
CA HIS A 39 10.76 6.03 19.56
C HIS A 39 10.85 7.49 19.10
N HIS A 40 9.97 7.87 18.16
CA HIS A 40 9.98 9.22 17.59
C HIS A 40 9.24 10.25 18.44
N ALA A 41 8.18 9.85 19.15
CA ALA A 41 7.36 10.74 19.99
C ALA A 41 7.89 10.88 21.43
N GLY A 42 8.96 10.17 21.81
CA GLY A 42 9.40 10.10 23.21
C GLY A 42 8.42 9.33 24.11
N GLY A 43 7.61 8.45 23.51
CA GLY A 43 6.62 7.65 24.21
C GLY A 43 7.20 6.41 24.88
N ASP A 44 6.34 5.70 25.60
CA ASP A 44 6.67 4.47 26.32
C ASP A 44 7.38 3.44 25.41
N ARG A 45 8.31 2.69 26.01
CA ARG A 45 9.04 1.59 25.37
C ARG A 45 8.09 0.47 24.93
N GLY A 46 6.96 0.33 25.61
CA GLY A 46 6.01 -0.77 25.42
C GLY A 46 6.51 -2.05 26.08
N THR A 47 5.81 -3.15 25.82
CA THR A 47 6.05 -4.48 26.40
C THR A 47 6.21 -5.52 25.30
N GLY A 48 6.59 -6.76 25.66
CA GLY A 48 6.68 -7.88 24.70
C GLY A 48 7.61 -7.58 23.53
N SER A 49 7.23 -8.00 22.33
CA SER A 49 8.03 -7.77 21.11
C SER A 49 8.15 -6.29 20.74
N GLN A 50 7.18 -5.44 21.12
CA GLN A 50 7.25 -3.99 20.90
C GLN A 50 8.48 -3.38 21.59
N ALA A 51 8.79 -3.81 22.81
CA ALA A 51 9.97 -3.33 23.54
C ALA A 51 11.27 -3.72 22.83
N VAL A 52 11.34 -4.93 22.25
CA VAL A 52 12.51 -5.38 21.49
C VAL A 52 12.69 -4.59 20.20
N TYR A 53 11.61 -4.27 19.49
CA TYR A 53 11.68 -3.38 18.33
C TYR A 53 12.13 -1.97 18.72
N ARG A 54 11.68 -1.47 19.87
CA ARG A 54 12.11 -0.17 20.39
C ARG A 54 13.61 -0.17 20.66
N ASP A 55 14.13 -1.21 21.30
CA ASP A 55 15.57 -1.37 21.56
C ASP A 55 16.39 -1.44 20.28
N LEU A 56 15.90 -2.16 19.26
CA LEU A 56 16.53 -2.21 17.93
C LEU A 56 16.65 -0.81 17.32
N LEU A 57 15.58 -0.01 17.37
CA LEU A 57 15.58 1.35 16.83
C LEU A 57 16.48 2.30 17.63
N ASP A 58 16.48 2.19 18.96
CA ASP A 58 17.37 2.95 19.85
C ASP A 58 18.85 2.60 19.58
N GLU A 59 19.16 1.31 19.39
CA GLU A 59 20.51 0.85 19.05
C GLU A 59 20.98 1.34 17.68
N ILE A 60 20.10 1.32 16.68
CA ILE A 60 20.36 1.87 15.34
C ILE A 60 20.66 3.38 15.44
N GLY A 61 19.86 4.13 16.21
CA GLY A 61 20.06 5.55 16.45
C GLY A 61 21.41 5.85 17.11
N ALA A 62 21.79 5.06 18.12
CA ALA A 62 23.03 5.24 18.87
C ALA A 62 24.29 4.87 18.05
N GLN A 63 24.25 3.80 17.24
CA GLN A 63 25.41 3.31 16.50
C GLN A 63 25.61 4.00 15.15
N GLY A 64 24.52 4.34 14.46
CA GLY A 64 24.56 4.80 13.06
C GLY A 64 24.42 6.31 12.87
N ALA A 65 24.21 7.08 13.95
CA ALA A 65 23.73 8.47 13.89
C ALA A 65 22.49 8.63 12.97
N LEU A 66 21.71 7.55 12.83
CA LEU A 66 20.59 7.40 11.91
C LEU A 66 19.35 6.99 12.70
N LYS A 67 18.34 7.84 12.70
CA LYS A 67 17.03 7.58 13.27
C LYS A 67 16.11 7.01 12.19
N VAL A 68 15.81 5.72 12.29
CA VAL A 68 14.90 5.04 11.36
C VAL A 68 13.46 5.20 11.85
N ARG A 69 12.56 5.61 10.95
CA ARG A 69 11.12 5.64 11.18
C ARG A 69 10.46 4.60 10.29
N VAL A 70 9.88 3.57 10.88
CA VAL A 70 9.10 2.54 10.17
C VAL A 70 7.65 2.97 10.09
N LEU A 71 7.06 2.90 8.90
CA LEU A 71 5.68 3.28 8.57
C LEU A 71 5.04 2.18 7.70
N ALA A 72 3.75 1.89 7.93
CA ALA A 72 2.92 1.13 6.99
C ALA A 72 1.81 2.06 6.49
N ASP A 73 1.92 2.50 5.24
CA ASP A 73 1.10 3.58 4.66
C ASP A 73 0.27 3.14 3.45
N ILE A 74 0.49 1.93 2.95
CA ILE A 74 -0.33 1.27 1.92
C ILE A 74 -0.64 -0.14 2.40
N ILE A 75 -1.90 -0.51 2.42
CA ILE A 75 -2.36 -1.85 2.77
C ILE A 75 -3.31 -2.33 1.68
N ALA A 76 -3.03 -3.49 1.11
CA ALA A 76 -3.89 -4.09 0.10
C ALA A 76 -4.12 -5.57 0.44
N GLY A 77 -5.34 -6.07 0.25
CA GLY A 77 -5.65 -7.46 0.59
C GLY A 77 -6.90 -8.01 -0.08
N ALA A 78 -6.97 -9.34 -0.11
CA ALA A 78 -8.12 -10.12 -0.58
C ALA A 78 -8.45 -11.21 0.44
N SER A 79 -9.71 -11.63 0.53
CA SER A 79 -10.13 -12.72 1.40
C SER A 79 -9.76 -12.48 2.87
N ALA A 80 -9.27 -13.51 3.54
CA ALA A 80 -8.67 -13.43 4.88
C ALA A 80 -7.58 -12.34 5.01
N GLY A 81 -6.77 -12.12 3.97
CA GLY A 81 -5.78 -11.05 3.95
C GLY A 81 -6.42 -9.66 3.93
N GLY A 82 -7.57 -9.52 3.26
CA GLY A 82 -8.38 -8.30 3.28
C GLY A 82 -8.91 -7.96 4.68
N ILE A 83 -9.43 -8.95 5.42
CA ILE A 83 -9.87 -8.76 6.81
C ILE A 83 -8.71 -8.25 7.68
N ASN A 84 -7.58 -8.97 7.72
CA ASN A 84 -6.43 -8.55 8.52
C ASN A 84 -5.91 -7.17 8.12
N GLY A 85 -5.94 -6.85 6.82
CA GLY A 85 -5.58 -5.53 6.30
C GLY A 85 -6.51 -4.41 6.76
N ILE A 86 -7.83 -4.65 6.77
CA ILE A 86 -8.83 -3.67 7.25
C ILE A 86 -8.61 -3.32 8.71
N PHE A 87 -8.48 -4.34 9.58
CA PHE A 87 -8.28 -4.14 11.01
C PHE A 87 -6.92 -3.47 11.29
N LEU A 88 -5.85 -3.88 10.60
CA LEU A 88 -4.54 -3.24 10.71
C LEU A 88 -4.61 -1.77 10.29
N ALA A 89 -5.28 -1.46 9.17
CA ALA A 89 -5.43 -0.08 8.70
C ALA A 89 -6.21 0.78 9.70
N GLN A 90 -7.30 0.24 10.26
CA GLN A 90 -8.06 0.90 11.32
C GLN A 90 -7.17 1.18 12.54
N ALA A 91 -6.42 0.19 13.02
CA ALA A 91 -5.51 0.35 14.16
C ALA A 91 -4.40 1.39 13.92
N ILE A 92 -3.87 1.48 12.68
CA ILE A 92 -2.88 2.49 12.31
C ILE A 92 -3.51 3.90 12.25
N ALA A 93 -4.69 4.03 11.66
CA ALA A 93 -5.40 5.30 11.51
C ALA A 93 -5.84 5.88 12.85
N THR A 94 -6.33 5.03 13.77
CA THR A 94 -6.96 5.47 15.03
C THR A 94 -6.07 5.31 16.25
N GLY A 95 -5.01 4.52 16.18
CA GLY A 95 -4.14 4.15 17.31
C GLY A 95 -4.74 3.11 18.26
N GLN A 96 -5.79 2.40 17.85
CA GLN A 96 -6.46 1.34 18.63
C GLN A 96 -5.66 0.03 18.69
N SER A 97 -6.05 -0.88 19.60
CA SER A 97 -5.44 -2.21 19.72
C SER A 97 -5.93 -3.19 18.64
N LEU A 98 -5.04 -4.05 18.17
CA LEU A 98 -5.37 -5.22 17.34
C LEU A 98 -5.68 -6.49 18.16
N ASP A 99 -5.49 -6.46 19.48
CA ASP A 99 -5.76 -7.62 20.32
C ASP A 99 -7.19 -8.14 20.25
N PRO A 100 -8.24 -7.30 20.11
CA PRO A 100 -9.60 -7.80 19.93
C PRO A 100 -9.80 -8.69 18.70
N LEU A 101 -9.08 -8.41 17.60
CA LEU A 101 -9.10 -9.28 16.42
C LEU A 101 -8.42 -10.62 16.71
N THR A 102 -7.38 -10.62 17.57
CA THR A 102 -6.75 -11.87 18.02
C THR A 102 -7.77 -12.74 18.76
N ASP A 103 -8.54 -12.16 19.68
CA ASP A 103 -9.58 -12.90 20.39
C ASP A 103 -10.61 -13.46 19.43
N LEU A 104 -11.09 -12.66 18.47
CA LEU A 104 -12.01 -13.12 17.42
C LEU A 104 -11.46 -14.36 16.69
N TRP A 105 -10.21 -14.31 16.25
CA TRP A 105 -9.59 -15.44 15.55
C TRP A 105 -9.44 -16.68 16.44
N LEU A 106 -9.07 -16.52 17.71
CA LEU A 106 -8.83 -17.66 18.60
C LEU A 106 -10.15 -18.29 19.09
N SER A 107 -11.13 -17.48 19.51
CA SER A 107 -12.39 -17.93 20.09
C SER A 107 -13.49 -18.19 19.07
N SER A 108 -13.64 -17.31 18.08
CA SER A 108 -14.85 -17.23 17.26
C SER A 108 -14.67 -17.80 15.85
N ALA A 109 -13.44 -18.04 15.40
CA ALA A 109 -13.16 -18.76 14.15
C ALA A 109 -13.27 -20.29 14.28
N ASP A 110 -14.09 -20.77 15.22
CA ASP A 110 -14.45 -22.17 15.35
C ASP A 110 -15.55 -22.52 14.33
N VAL A 111 -15.42 -23.64 13.62
CA VAL A 111 -16.42 -24.11 12.65
C VAL A 111 -17.82 -24.16 13.27
N GLU A 112 -17.94 -24.56 14.54
CA GLU A 112 -19.24 -24.63 15.22
C GLU A 112 -19.87 -23.27 15.53
N ALA A 113 -19.04 -22.25 15.84
CA ALA A 113 -19.51 -20.88 16.07
C ALA A 113 -19.92 -20.18 14.76
N LEU A 114 -19.33 -20.61 13.64
CA LEU A 114 -19.63 -20.08 12.33
C LEU A 114 -20.84 -20.78 11.67
N ILE A 115 -21.21 -21.99 12.09
CA ILE A 115 -22.30 -22.76 11.47
C ILE A 115 -23.66 -22.09 11.70
N ASP A 116 -24.46 -21.99 10.64
CA ASP A 116 -25.84 -21.49 10.73
C ASP A 116 -26.68 -22.38 11.69
N PRO A 117 -27.34 -21.81 12.71
CA PRO A 117 -28.22 -22.55 13.62
C PRO A 117 -29.31 -23.37 12.92
N HIS A 118 -29.76 -22.95 11.73
CA HIS A 118 -30.75 -23.65 10.92
C HIS A 118 -30.16 -24.74 10.00
N ALA A 119 -28.83 -24.76 9.81
CA ALA A 119 -28.12 -25.79 9.03
C ALA A 119 -27.52 -26.92 9.90
N ALA A 120 -27.60 -26.80 11.23
CA ALA A 120 -27.11 -27.80 12.18
C ALA A 120 -27.90 -29.14 12.10
N PRO A 121 -27.23 -30.31 12.17
CA PRO A 121 -27.88 -31.61 12.02
C PRO A 121 -28.88 -31.90 13.16
N HIS A 122 -30.12 -32.23 12.78
CA HIS A 122 -31.21 -32.50 13.74
C HIS A 122 -31.04 -33.77 14.62
N SER A 123 -30.04 -34.65 14.36
CA SER A 123 -29.75 -35.81 15.24
C SER A 123 -28.33 -36.37 15.13
N ARG A 124 -27.86 -37.09 16.18
CA ARG A 124 -26.55 -37.77 16.23
C ARG A 124 -26.38 -38.90 15.20
N PHE A 125 -27.45 -39.31 14.52
CA PHE A 125 -27.46 -40.42 13.55
C PHE A 125 -27.63 -39.97 12.09
N SER A 126 -27.78 -38.67 11.80
CA SER A 126 -27.88 -38.19 10.42
C SER A 126 -26.54 -38.38 9.66
N LYS A 127 -26.58 -39.04 8.49
CA LYS A 127 -25.45 -39.23 7.55
C LYS A 127 -24.20 -39.94 8.11
N ALA A 128 -24.37 -40.96 8.95
CA ALA A 128 -23.25 -41.78 9.43
C ALA A 128 -22.41 -42.42 8.29
N TRP A 129 -23.01 -42.65 7.12
CA TRP A 129 -22.37 -43.21 5.92
C TRP A 129 -21.35 -42.26 5.24
N ALA A 130 -21.35 -40.96 5.55
CA ALA A 130 -20.45 -39.98 4.94
C ALA A 130 -19.07 -39.89 5.65
N LEU A 131 -18.94 -40.44 6.86
CA LEU A 131 -17.66 -40.44 7.61
C LEU A 131 -16.53 -41.20 6.92
N PRO A 132 -16.75 -42.44 6.42
CA PRO A 132 -15.70 -43.20 5.73
C PRO A 132 -15.20 -42.46 4.47
N LEU A 133 -16.10 -41.79 3.76
CA LEU A 133 -15.79 -41.02 2.54
C LEU A 133 -15.03 -39.72 2.84
N ALA A 134 -15.39 -39.01 3.91
CA ALA A 134 -14.65 -37.82 4.37
C ALA A 134 -13.23 -38.17 4.84
N TRP A 135 -13.06 -39.30 5.54
CA TRP A 135 -11.73 -39.80 5.91
C TRP A 135 -10.91 -40.25 4.70
N MET A 136 -11.55 -40.88 3.71
CA MET A 136 -10.89 -41.25 2.45
C MET A 136 -10.48 -40.01 1.62
N ALA A 137 -11.28 -38.95 1.64
CA ALA A 137 -10.97 -37.66 1.00
C ALA A 137 -9.90 -36.85 1.77
N ALA A 138 -9.75 -37.05 3.08
CA ALA A 138 -8.72 -36.39 3.90
C ALA A 138 -7.29 -36.90 3.61
N GLY A 139 -7.14 -38.06 2.95
CA GLY A 139 -5.86 -38.57 2.41
C GLY A 139 -4.71 -38.54 3.44
N ARG A 140 -3.57 -37.94 3.10
CA ARG A 140 -2.40 -37.80 4.01
C ARG A 140 -2.69 -37.05 5.31
N SER A 141 -3.78 -36.27 5.39
CA SER A 141 -4.18 -35.61 6.64
C SER A 141 -4.70 -36.62 7.66
N ALA A 142 -5.28 -37.75 7.21
CA ALA A 142 -5.72 -38.86 8.05
C ALA A 142 -4.56 -39.46 8.87
N ASP A 143 -3.42 -39.69 8.22
CA ASP A 143 -2.22 -40.26 8.85
C ASP A 143 -1.60 -39.30 9.87
N LYS A 144 -1.62 -37.98 9.59
CA LYS A 144 -1.17 -36.94 10.54
C LYS A 144 -2.12 -36.74 11.73
N VAL A 145 -3.42 -36.99 11.56
CA VAL A 145 -4.40 -36.94 12.67
C VAL A 145 -4.19 -38.12 13.63
N GLN A 146 -3.71 -39.27 13.13
CA GLN A 146 -3.38 -40.44 13.96
C GLN A 146 -2.14 -40.24 14.84
N THR A 147 -1.36 -39.18 14.64
CA THR A 147 -0.20 -38.84 15.47
C THR A 147 -0.46 -37.69 16.46
N LEU A 148 -1.66 -37.10 16.45
CA LEU A 148 -2.09 -36.09 17.43
C LEU A 148 -2.41 -36.72 18.78
N ASP A 149 -2.38 -35.92 19.85
CA ASP A 149 -2.90 -36.34 21.16
C ASP A 149 -4.39 -36.72 21.06
N ASP A 150 -4.84 -37.54 22.01
CA ASP A 150 -6.19 -38.11 21.98
C ASP A 150 -7.29 -37.04 22.04
N THR A 151 -7.04 -35.90 22.69
CA THR A 151 -8.05 -34.84 22.86
C THR A 151 -8.23 -34.05 21.56
N THR A 152 -7.13 -33.57 20.96
CA THR A 152 -7.15 -32.85 19.67
C THR A 152 -7.66 -33.74 18.55
N ARG A 153 -7.31 -35.04 18.57
CA ARG A 153 -7.78 -36.03 17.61
C ARG A 153 -9.30 -36.19 17.66
N GLU A 154 -9.87 -36.32 18.84
CA GLU A 154 -11.32 -36.47 19.00
C GLU A 154 -12.07 -35.16 18.68
N GLU A 155 -11.49 -33.99 18.99
CA GLU A 155 -12.02 -32.67 18.56
C GLU A 155 -12.10 -32.57 17.02
N VAL A 156 -10.99 -32.80 16.33
CA VAL A 156 -10.91 -32.72 14.86
C VAL A 156 -11.85 -33.73 14.22
N LYS A 157 -11.93 -34.97 14.74
CA LYS A 157 -12.88 -35.98 14.26
C LYS A 157 -14.34 -35.56 14.47
N ALA A 158 -14.67 -35.04 15.65
CA ALA A 158 -16.04 -34.63 15.98
C ALA A 158 -16.48 -33.46 15.11
N LYS A 159 -15.64 -32.42 14.97
CA LYS A 159 -15.94 -31.23 14.17
C LYS A 159 -15.97 -31.51 12.67
N LEU A 160 -15.03 -32.31 12.15
CA LEU A 160 -15.08 -32.77 10.76
C LEU A 160 -16.33 -33.61 10.51
N SER A 161 -16.69 -34.50 11.45
CA SER A 161 -17.92 -35.28 11.39
C SER A 161 -19.16 -34.38 11.41
N HIS A 162 -19.18 -33.32 12.22
CA HIS A 162 -20.30 -32.38 12.31
C HIS A 162 -20.43 -31.54 11.03
N PHE A 163 -19.32 -31.02 10.53
CA PHE A 163 -19.20 -30.28 9.27
C PHE A 163 -19.63 -31.11 8.05
N VAL A 164 -19.22 -32.37 7.96
CA VAL A 164 -19.64 -33.27 6.88
C VAL A 164 -21.12 -33.65 7.00
N ARG A 165 -21.72 -33.55 8.20
CA ARG A 165 -23.13 -33.89 8.44
C ARG A 165 -24.09 -32.73 8.22
N SER A 166 -23.65 -31.47 8.30
CA SER A 166 -24.46 -30.28 7.97
C SER A 166 -24.98 -30.34 6.52
N ARG A 167 -25.99 -29.53 6.17
CA ARG A 167 -26.64 -29.62 4.85
C ARG A 167 -25.70 -29.18 3.73
N TRP A 168 -25.22 -30.14 2.93
CA TRP A 168 -24.32 -29.98 1.77
C TRP A 168 -24.84 -29.08 0.63
N PHE A 169 -26.04 -28.52 0.73
CA PHE A 169 -26.64 -27.65 -0.30
C PHE A 169 -26.71 -26.16 0.09
N GLU A 170 -26.36 -25.82 1.33
CA GLU A 170 -26.24 -24.43 1.81
C GLU A 170 -24.82 -24.22 2.37
N PRO A 171 -24.23 -23.02 2.24
CA PRO A 171 -22.93 -22.72 2.84
C PRO A 171 -22.95 -23.05 4.33
N PRO A 172 -21.94 -23.79 4.84
CA PRO A 172 -21.97 -24.26 6.21
C PRO A 172 -21.97 -23.10 7.21
N PHE A 173 -21.46 -21.92 6.85
CA PHE A 173 -21.34 -20.76 7.71
C PHE A 173 -22.42 -19.70 7.48
N GLY A 174 -22.98 -19.14 8.55
CA GLY A 174 -24.01 -18.09 8.49
C GLY A 174 -23.43 -16.73 8.11
N GLY A 175 -23.88 -16.15 6.99
CA GLY A 175 -23.40 -14.84 6.52
C GLY A 175 -23.64 -13.72 7.53
N ALA A 176 -24.88 -13.56 8.00
CA ALA A 176 -25.25 -12.58 9.01
C ALA A 176 -24.51 -12.77 10.35
N THR A 177 -24.28 -14.02 10.76
CA THR A 177 -23.48 -14.36 11.94
C THR A 177 -22.05 -13.82 11.79
N PHE A 178 -21.41 -14.08 10.65
CA PHE A 178 -20.06 -13.59 10.40
C PHE A 178 -19.99 -12.06 10.31
N THR A 179 -20.99 -11.41 9.71
CA THR A 179 -21.14 -9.95 9.73
C THR A 179 -21.25 -9.41 11.16
N GLY A 180 -22.04 -10.06 12.01
CA GLY A 180 -22.15 -9.73 13.44
C GLY A 180 -20.80 -9.83 14.16
N LEU A 181 -20.07 -10.92 13.93
CA LEU A 181 -18.73 -11.16 14.49
C LEU A 181 -17.72 -10.07 14.09
N LEU A 182 -17.74 -9.64 12.82
CA LEU A 182 -16.87 -8.55 12.34
C LEU A 182 -17.21 -7.22 13.03
N LEU A 183 -18.51 -6.91 13.19
CA LEU A 183 -18.96 -5.71 13.89
C LEU A 183 -18.60 -5.75 15.39
N ASP A 184 -18.75 -6.90 16.04
CA ASP A 184 -18.34 -7.10 17.43
C ASP A 184 -16.84 -6.85 17.63
N ALA A 185 -16.02 -7.27 16.67
CA ALA A 185 -14.57 -7.02 16.71
C ALA A 185 -14.25 -5.53 16.56
N PHE A 186 -14.98 -4.78 15.72
CA PHE A 186 -14.83 -3.32 15.66
C PHE A 186 -15.30 -2.63 16.94
N ASP A 187 -16.40 -3.08 17.54
CA ASP A 187 -16.88 -2.56 18.82
C ASP A 187 -15.85 -2.81 19.94
N ALA A 188 -15.22 -4.00 19.94
CA ALA A 188 -14.16 -4.32 20.88
C ALA A 188 -12.87 -3.51 20.64
N MET A 189 -12.50 -3.22 19.38
CA MET A 189 -11.44 -2.24 19.08
C MET A 189 -11.81 -0.83 19.59
N ALA A 190 -13.07 -0.41 19.43
CA ALA A 190 -13.55 0.88 19.89
C ALA A 190 -13.53 1.01 21.42
N ALA A 191 -13.77 -0.09 22.14
CA ALA A 191 -13.69 -0.14 23.60
C ALA A 191 -12.25 -0.17 24.14
N SER A 192 -11.25 -0.47 23.30
CA SER A 192 -9.83 -0.51 23.69
C SER A 192 -9.24 0.90 23.89
N GLU A 193 -8.12 1.00 24.63
CA GLU A 193 -7.41 2.27 24.81
C GLU A 193 -7.01 2.84 23.44
N ARG A 194 -7.45 4.08 23.16
CA ARG A 194 -7.12 4.78 21.93
C ARG A 194 -5.85 5.61 22.11
N ARG A 195 -4.83 5.31 21.32
CA ARG A 195 -3.57 6.08 21.26
C ARG A 195 -3.55 7.04 20.07
N PRO A 196 -2.54 7.92 19.93
CA PRO A 196 -2.40 8.74 18.74
C PRO A 196 -2.26 7.89 17.47
N ARG A 197 -2.71 8.44 16.34
CA ARG A 197 -2.49 7.90 14.99
C ARG A 197 -1.02 7.55 14.78
N LEU A 198 -0.75 6.36 14.23
CA LEU A 198 0.62 5.85 14.13
C LEU A 198 1.42 6.44 12.96
N LEU A 199 0.75 7.11 12.02
CA LEU A 199 1.38 7.81 10.90
C LEU A 199 1.57 9.31 11.19
N PRO A 200 2.67 9.92 10.70
CA PRO A 200 2.90 11.36 10.80
C PRO A 200 1.76 12.19 10.17
N PRO A 201 1.52 13.43 10.64
CA PRO A 201 0.54 14.33 10.03
C PRO A 201 0.83 14.54 8.54
N GLY A 202 -0.19 14.44 7.68
CA GLY A 202 -0.08 14.63 6.23
C GLY A 202 0.51 13.45 5.46
N GLN A 203 0.92 12.36 6.12
CA GLN A 203 1.27 11.11 5.45
C GLN A 203 0.01 10.26 5.29
N PRO A 204 -0.52 10.01 4.07
CA PRO A 204 -1.77 9.26 3.89
C PRO A 204 -1.61 7.77 4.22
N LEU A 205 -2.68 7.18 4.75
CA LEU A 205 -2.92 5.74 4.79
C LEU A 205 -3.96 5.38 3.73
N ASP A 206 -3.61 4.46 2.82
CA ASP A 206 -4.58 3.88 1.88
C ASP A 206 -4.78 2.39 2.14
N LEU A 207 -6.03 1.97 2.09
CA LEU A 207 -6.47 0.58 2.20
C LEU A 207 -7.23 0.19 0.93
N PHE A 208 -6.82 -0.92 0.30
CA PHE A 208 -7.47 -1.48 -0.88
C PHE A 208 -7.91 -2.92 -0.63
N VAL A 209 -9.20 -3.18 -0.75
CA VAL A 209 -9.79 -4.51 -0.56
C VAL A 209 -10.43 -4.97 -1.86
N THR A 210 -9.97 -6.08 -2.42
CA THR A 210 -10.56 -6.63 -3.65
C THR A 210 -11.76 -7.50 -3.34
N VAL A 211 -12.79 -7.34 -4.17
CA VAL A 211 -14.05 -8.08 -4.15
C VAL A 211 -14.42 -8.42 -5.59
N THR A 212 -15.17 -9.49 -5.79
CA THR A 212 -15.69 -9.88 -7.11
C THR A 212 -17.21 -9.71 -7.16
N ASP A 213 -17.71 -8.93 -8.11
CA ASP A 213 -19.11 -8.91 -8.50
C ASP A 213 -19.42 -10.18 -9.30
N PHE A 214 -20.28 -11.04 -8.76
CA PHE A 214 -20.62 -12.32 -9.39
C PHE A 214 -21.31 -12.13 -10.75
N THR A 215 -22.19 -11.13 -10.84
CA THR A 215 -22.90 -10.81 -12.08
C THR A 215 -22.04 -10.04 -13.08
N GLY A 216 -21.10 -9.27 -12.55
CA GLY A 216 -20.27 -8.36 -13.33
C GLY A 216 -21.04 -7.16 -13.84
N HIS A 217 -20.31 -6.23 -14.43
CA HIS A 217 -20.83 -5.00 -14.98
C HIS A 217 -20.22 -4.70 -16.34
N PRO A 218 -20.97 -4.04 -17.25
CA PRO A 218 -20.44 -3.70 -18.55
C PRO A 218 -19.36 -2.62 -18.43
N GLU A 219 -18.16 -2.92 -18.90
CA GLU A 219 -17.04 -2.00 -19.01
C GLU A 219 -16.68 -1.78 -20.47
N ARG A 220 -16.53 -0.50 -20.85
CA ARG A 220 -16.22 -0.12 -22.23
C ARG A 220 -14.72 -0.05 -22.41
N LEU A 221 -14.19 -0.90 -23.27
CA LEU A 221 -12.79 -0.87 -23.67
C LEU A 221 -12.67 -0.13 -25.00
N LYS A 222 -11.73 0.81 -25.07
CA LYS A 222 -11.33 1.42 -26.34
C LYS A 222 -10.34 0.50 -27.04
N LEU A 223 -10.63 0.14 -28.28
CA LEU A 223 -9.70 -0.60 -29.13
C LEU A 223 -9.44 0.21 -30.41
N ASN A 224 -8.45 -0.23 -31.19
CA ASN A 224 -8.19 0.36 -32.50
C ASN A 224 -9.27 -0.02 -33.52
N SER A 225 -9.79 -1.25 -33.46
CA SER A 225 -10.91 -1.74 -34.27
C SER A 225 -11.53 -2.99 -33.63
N PRO A 226 -12.83 -3.01 -33.31
CA PRO A 226 -13.76 -1.87 -33.35
C PRO A 226 -13.37 -0.77 -32.34
N PRO A 227 -13.71 0.52 -32.53
CA PRO A 227 -13.29 1.60 -31.62
C PRO A 227 -13.70 1.40 -30.16
N GLU A 228 -14.82 0.72 -29.93
CA GLU A 228 -15.30 0.33 -28.62
C GLU A 228 -15.78 -1.12 -28.63
N VAL A 229 -15.48 -1.85 -27.55
CA VAL A 229 -16.13 -3.11 -27.19
C VAL A 229 -16.65 -2.99 -25.76
N VAL A 230 -17.76 -3.66 -25.47
CA VAL A 230 -18.25 -3.83 -24.11
C VAL A 230 -17.84 -5.21 -23.64
N GLU A 231 -17.04 -5.26 -22.58
CA GLU A 231 -16.72 -6.49 -21.87
C GLU A 231 -17.39 -6.50 -20.50
N THR A 232 -17.54 -7.68 -19.91
CA THR A 232 -18.08 -7.81 -18.55
C THR A 232 -16.92 -7.79 -17.58
N GLU A 233 -16.79 -6.71 -16.81
CA GLU A 233 -15.82 -6.60 -15.73
C GLU A 233 -16.46 -7.06 -14.43
N HIS A 234 -15.73 -7.85 -13.64
CA HIS A 234 -16.22 -8.44 -12.41
C HIS A 234 -15.43 -7.96 -11.20
N ARG A 235 -14.25 -7.35 -11.39
CA ARG A 235 -13.41 -6.88 -10.30
C ARG A 235 -13.97 -5.58 -9.72
N VAL A 236 -14.06 -5.54 -8.39
CA VAL A 236 -14.40 -4.36 -7.61
C VAL A 236 -13.29 -4.15 -6.60
N VAL A 237 -12.81 -2.91 -6.48
CA VAL A 237 -11.86 -2.51 -5.44
C VAL A 237 -12.59 -1.59 -4.49
N VAL A 238 -12.68 -2.01 -3.23
CA VAL A 238 -13.18 -1.17 -2.14
C VAL A 238 -11.99 -0.45 -1.54
N ASP A 239 -11.90 0.85 -1.79
CA ASP A 239 -10.80 1.71 -1.34
C ASP A 239 -11.21 2.62 -0.17
N PHE A 240 -10.25 2.88 0.72
CA PHE A 240 -10.35 3.83 1.82
C PHE A 240 -9.06 4.61 1.95
N SER A 241 -9.16 5.91 2.27
CA SER A 241 -8.02 6.78 2.52
C SER A 241 -8.35 7.75 3.65
N ASP A 242 -7.38 7.98 4.54
CA ASP A 242 -7.47 9.09 5.50
C ASP A 242 -6.91 10.42 4.93
N HIS A 243 -6.37 10.39 3.70
CA HIS A 243 -5.75 11.54 3.03
C HIS A 243 -4.69 12.27 3.88
N GLY A 244 -4.10 11.57 4.86
CA GLY A 244 -3.12 12.11 5.80
C GLY A 244 -3.70 12.97 6.91
N ALA A 245 -5.03 13.02 7.05
CA ALA A 245 -5.72 13.75 8.09
C ALA A 245 -5.91 12.88 9.35
N PRO A 246 -5.84 13.47 10.56
CA PRO A 246 -6.30 12.79 11.76
C PRO A 246 -7.77 12.40 11.63
N THR A 247 -8.11 11.17 11.96
CA THR A 247 -9.49 10.67 11.89
C THR A 247 -9.84 9.81 13.12
N ASP A 248 -11.14 9.75 13.42
CA ASP A 248 -11.71 8.88 14.45
C ASP A 248 -11.93 7.45 13.99
N SER A 249 -12.00 7.26 12.68
CA SER A 249 -12.08 5.96 12.02
C SER A 249 -11.61 6.11 10.59
N LEU A 250 -10.99 5.09 10.01
CA LEU A 250 -10.58 5.13 8.60
C LEU A 250 -11.78 5.34 7.66
N ALA A 251 -12.92 4.74 8.00
CA ALA A 251 -14.21 4.94 7.37
C ALA A 251 -15.35 4.65 8.36
N GLY A 252 -16.61 4.81 7.95
CA GLY A 252 -17.74 4.34 8.76
C GLY A 252 -17.61 2.85 9.04
N ILE A 253 -17.84 2.40 10.29
CA ILE A 253 -17.72 0.98 10.65
C ILE A 253 -18.56 0.05 9.75
N PRO A 254 -19.80 0.41 9.35
CA PRO A 254 -20.54 -0.35 8.34
C PRO A 254 -19.80 -0.53 7.00
N GLU A 255 -19.04 0.46 6.56
CA GLU A 255 -18.29 0.41 5.29
C GLU A 255 -17.07 -0.53 5.40
N LEU A 256 -16.38 -0.51 6.54
CA LEU A 256 -15.28 -1.44 6.82
C LEU A 256 -15.80 -2.88 6.97
N ALA A 257 -16.94 -3.06 7.65
CA ALA A 257 -17.61 -4.35 7.78
C ALA A 257 -18.11 -4.88 6.43
N PHE A 258 -18.66 -4.01 5.57
CA PHE A 258 -19.00 -4.34 4.19
C PHE A 258 -17.79 -4.89 3.44
N ALA A 259 -16.65 -4.19 3.47
CA ALA A 259 -15.45 -4.62 2.77
C ALA A 259 -14.92 -5.97 3.31
N ALA A 260 -14.87 -6.12 4.63
CA ALA A 260 -14.41 -7.33 5.30
C ALA A 260 -15.29 -8.54 5.00
N ARG A 261 -16.62 -8.36 5.06
CA ARG A 261 -17.59 -9.42 4.78
C ARG A 261 -17.66 -9.78 3.30
N ALA A 262 -17.58 -8.80 2.42
CA ALA A 262 -17.63 -9.01 0.98
C ALA A 262 -16.40 -9.78 0.48
N THR A 263 -15.20 -9.38 0.93
CA THR A 263 -13.96 -10.02 0.51
C THR A 263 -13.84 -11.45 1.07
N SER A 264 -14.49 -11.77 2.19
CA SER A 264 -14.47 -13.10 2.80
C SER A 264 -15.50 -14.10 2.26
N SER A 265 -16.32 -13.70 1.28
CA SER A 265 -17.39 -14.52 0.69
C SER A 265 -16.87 -15.63 -0.23
N PHE A 266 -16.12 -16.58 0.33
CA PHE A 266 -15.49 -17.64 -0.44
C PHE A 266 -16.47 -18.75 -0.85
N PRO A 267 -16.64 -19.04 -2.16
CA PRO A 267 -17.55 -20.07 -2.63
C PRO A 267 -17.33 -21.44 -1.97
N GLY A 268 -18.37 -21.97 -1.30
CA GLY A 268 -18.36 -23.27 -0.64
C GLY A 268 -17.95 -23.27 0.83
N ALA A 269 -17.42 -22.15 1.35
CA ALA A 269 -17.22 -21.96 2.79
C ALA A 269 -18.18 -20.90 3.34
N PHE A 270 -18.17 -19.70 2.75
CA PHE A 270 -19.01 -18.58 3.16
C PHE A 270 -20.05 -18.23 2.07
N PRO A 271 -21.27 -17.87 2.45
CA PRO A 271 -22.29 -17.44 1.49
C PRO A 271 -21.85 -16.16 0.76
N PRO A 272 -22.27 -15.99 -0.51
CA PRO A 272 -22.16 -14.69 -1.19
C PRO A 272 -22.75 -13.59 -0.33
N PHE A 273 -22.14 -12.42 -0.39
CA PHE A 273 -22.58 -11.26 0.37
C PHE A 273 -23.46 -10.35 -0.47
N MET A 274 -24.52 -9.82 0.13
CA MET A 274 -25.37 -8.80 -0.45
C MET A 274 -25.52 -7.64 0.54
N VAL A 275 -25.69 -6.41 0.03
CA VAL A 275 -25.86 -5.21 0.86
C VAL A 275 -26.98 -5.39 1.91
N ALA A 276 -28.09 -6.01 1.49
CA ALA A 276 -29.24 -6.27 2.35
C ALA A 276 -28.92 -7.13 3.58
N GLU A 277 -27.90 -8.00 3.53
CA GLU A 277 -27.44 -8.77 4.69
C GLU A 277 -26.94 -7.81 5.78
N LEU A 278 -26.08 -6.87 5.41
CA LEU A 278 -25.53 -5.89 6.34
C LEU A 278 -26.62 -4.93 6.85
N ASP A 279 -27.53 -4.48 5.97
CA ASP A 279 -28.65 -3.64 6.39
C ASP A 279 -29.53 -4.32 7.45
N GLY A 280 -29.83 -5.60 7.27
CA GLY A 280 -30.58 -6.40 8.25
C GLY A 280 -29.84 -6.50 9.59
N VAL A 281 -28.55 -6.86 9.57
CA VAL A 281 -27.74 -6.95 10.79
C VAL A 281 -27.63 -5.60 11.51
N LEU A 282 -27.48 -4.50 10.77
CA LEU A 282 -27.43 -3.16 11.37
C LEU A 282 -28.78 -2.74 11.95
N ALA A 283 -29.89 -3.10 11.31
CA ALA A 283 -31.23 -2.86 11.85
C ALA A 283 -31.46 -3.64 13.16
N ASP A 284 -31.06 -4.90 13.21
CA ASP A 284 -31.14 -5.73 14.43
C ASP A 284 -30.28 -5.14 15.56
N ARG A 285 -29.09 -4.61 15.22
CA ARG A 285 -28.19 -3.90 16.13
C ARG A 285 -28.61 -2.46 16.44
N LYS A 286 -29.70 -1.96 15.84
CA LYS A 286 -30.17 -0.57 15.97
C LYS A 286 -29.08 0.47 15.64
N THR A 287 -28.23 0.17 14.67
CA THR A 287 -27.12 1.02 14.24
C THR A 287 -27.46 1.67 12.90
N SER A 288 -27.28 2.99 12.79
CA SER A 288 -27.55 3.72 11.54
C SER A 288 -26.34 3.74 10.60
N TRP A 289 -26.57 3.59 9.29
CA TRP A 289 -25.55 3.78 8.26
C TRP A 289 -25.85 5.01 7.38
N ALA A 290 -25.55 6.20 7.91
CA ALA A 290 -25.91 7.46 7.26
C ALA A 290 -25.25 7.67 5.87
N SER A 291 -24.05 7.12 5.67
CA SER A 291 -23.29 7.24 4.42
C SER A 291 -23.59 6.16 3.38
N ARG A 292 -24.53 5.23 3.65
CA ARG A 292 -24.82 4.05 2.82
C ARG A 292 -24.90 4.33 1.33
N ASP A 293 -25.81 5.21 0.91
CA ASP A 293 -26.04 5.46 -0.52
C ASP A 293 -24.85 6.15 -1.19
N ALA A 294 -24.17 7.04 -0.47
CA ALA A 294 -22.95 7.69 -0.96
C ALA A 294 -21.81 6.68 -1.12
N PHE A 295 -21.68 5.74 -0.19
CA PHE A 295 -20.71 4.65 -0.24
C PHE A 295 -20.98 3.70 -1.41
N LEU A 296 -22.20 3.20 -1.55
CA LEU A 296 -22.56 2.29 -2.64
C LEU A 296 -22.40 2.95 -4.01
N LYS A 297 -22.76 4.24 -4.14
CA LYS A 297 -22.55 5.01 -5.38
C LYS A 297 -21.07 5.18 -5.72
N ARG A 298 -20.19 5.25 -4.71
CA ARG A 298 -18.74 5.36 -4.91
C ARG A 298 -18.12 4.03 -5.33
N ILE A 299 -18.46 2.94 -4.63
CA ILE A 299 -17.83 1.63 -4.81
C ILE A 299 -18.46 0.82 -5.95
N LEU A 300 -19.76 0.99 -6.20
CA LEU A 300 -20.53 0.30 -7.24
C LEU A 300 -21.21 1.34 -8.17
N PRO A 301 -20.44 2.20 -8.85
CA PRO A 301 -21.00 3.35 -9.58
C PRO A 301 -21.90 2.93 -10.74
N ARG A 302 -21.57 1.84 -11.45
CA ARG A 302 -22.33 1.35 -12.60
C ARG A 302 -23.67 0.75 -12.17
N GLN A 303 -23.64 -0.08 -11.14
CA GLN A 303 -24.80 -0.74 -10.56
C GLN A 303 -25.70 0.27 -9.84
N SER A 304 -25.12 1.28 -9.18
CA SER A 304 -25.86 2.38 -8.59
C SER A 304 -26.55 3.25 -9.65
N ALA A 305 -25.93 3.47 -10.82
CA ALA A 305 -26.53 4.22 -11.91
C ALA A 305 -27.79 3.54 -12.48
N THR A 306 -27.94 2.23 -12.32
CA THR A 306 -29.14 1.46 -12.72
C THR A 306 -30.08 1.16 -11.56
N ASN A 307 -29.87 1.76 -10.38
CA ASN A 307 -30.59 1.44 -9.14
C ASN A 307 -30.53 -0.06 -8.75
N GLY A 308 -29.46 -0.75 -9.17
CA GLY A 308 -29.24 -2.17 -8.92
C GLY A 308 -28.24 -2.48 -7.81
N ALA A 309 -27.69 -1.46 -7.13
CA ALA A 309 -26.64 -1.64 -6.12
C ALA A 309 -27.04 -2.61 -4.99
N ASP A 310 -28.32 -2.61 -4.58
CA ASP A 310 -28.83 -3.48 -3.51
C ASP A 310 -28.93 -4.96 -3.93
N GLN A 311 -28.92 -5.23 -5.23
CA GLN A 311 -29.04 -6.58 -5.81
C GLN A 311 -27.68 -7.19 -6.16
N VAL A 312 -26.58 -6.45 -5.94
CA VAL A 312 -25.24 -6.92 -6.29
C VAL A 312 -24.85 -8.06 -5.36
N VAL A 313 -24.44 -9.17 -5.96
CA VAL A 313 -23.94 -10.36 -5.28
C VAL A 313 -22.43 -10.34 -5.31
N LEU A 314 -21.82 -10.17 -4.13
CA LEU A 314 -20.39 -10.04 -3.96
C LEU A 314 -19.78 -11.35 -3.43
N ILE A 315 -18.70 -11.78 -4.07
CA ILE A 315 -17.90 -12.94 -3.68
C ILE A 315 -16.44 -12.54 -3.43
N ASP A 316 -15.68 -13.48 -2.87
CA ASP A 316 -14.27 -13.29 -2.52
C ASP A 316 -13.43 -12.78 -3.70
N GLY A 317 -12.68 -11.68 -3.47
CA GLY A 317 -11.84 -11.06 -4.50
C GLY A 317 -10.69 -11.93 -4.99
N SER A 318 -10.28 -12.95 -4.23
CA SER A 318 -9.27 -13.94 -4.63
C SER A 318 -9.66 -14.82 -5.80
N VAL A 319 -10.95 -14.82 -6.16
CA VAL A 319 -11.51 -15.51 -7.34
C VAL A 319 -10.93 -14.94 -8.64
N LEU A 320 -10.77 -13.62 -8.74
CA LEU A 320 -10.27 -12.93 -9.95
C LEU A 320 -8.93 -12.21 -9.74
N ALA A 321 -8.65 -11.75 -8.53
CA ALA A 321 -7.49 -10.93 -8.22
C ALA A 321 -6.97 -11.26 -6.82
N ASN A 322 -6.21 -12.35 -6.71
CA ASN A 322 -5.71 -12.82 -5.42
C ASN A 322 -4.66 -11.87 -4.81
N ALA A 323 -3.96 -11.04 -5.60
CA ALA A 323 -2.97 -10.08 -5.10
C ALA A 323 -3.16 -8.67 -5.68
N PRO A 324 -3.74 -7.71 -4.93
CA PRO A 324 -3.98 -6.35 -5.38
C PRO A 324 -2.71 -5.48 -5.40
N PHE A 325 -1.68 -5.90 -6.13
CA PHE A 325 -0.47 -5.10 -6.33
C PHE A 325 -0.77 -3.81 -7.09
N ARG A 326 -1.69 -3.85 -8.07
CA ARG A 326 -1.93 -2.70 -8.95
C ARG A 326 -2.45 -1.46 -8.20
N PRO A 327 -3.53 -1.55 -7.38
CA PRO A 327 -3.94 -0.41 -6.54
C PRO A 327 -2.84 0.11 -5.63
N ALA A 328 -2.05 -0.80 -5.01
CA ALA A 328 -0.92 -0.41 -4.17
C ALA A 328 0.20 0.31 -4.95
N ILE A 329 0.50 -0.12 -6.19
CA ILE A 329 1.47 0.53 -7.07
C ILE A 329 0.99 1.92 -7.50
N ASP A 330 -0.30 2.05 -7.83
CA ASP A 330 -0.88 3.33 -8.26
C ASP A 330 -0.87 4.35 -7.11
N ALA A 331 -1.12 3.91 -5.87
CA ALA A 331 -1.06 4.75 -4.67
C ALA A 331 0.34 5.35 -4.39
N LEU A 332 1.43 4.74 -4.90
CA LEU A 332 2.79 5.27 -4.73
C LEU A 332 2.97 6.65 -5.37
N LYS A 333 2.23 6.93 -6.44
CA LYS A 333 2.34 8.20 -7.19
C LYS A 333 1.96 9.40 -6.30
N GLU A 334 1.11 9.19 -5.31
CA GLU A 334 0.55 10.26 -4.48
C GLU A 334 1.26 10.38 -3.12
N ARG A 335 2.42 9.73 -2.95
CA ARG A 335 3.11 9.68 -1.65
C ARG A 335 4.03 10.89 -1.42
N PRO A 336 3.81 11.68 -0.36
CA PRO A 336 4.66 12.82 -0.06
C PRO A 336 6.03 12.34 0.46
N ALA A 337 7.12 12.94 -0.02
CA ALA A 337 8.47 12.61 0.42
C ALA A 337 9.09 13.79 1.20
N ARG A 338 9.05 13.72 2.54
CA ARG A 338 9.64 14.74 3.42
C ARG A 338 11.05 14.40 3.91
N ARG A 339 11.51 13.17 3.65
CA ARG A 339 12.81 12.63 4.09
C ARG A 339 13.31 11.60 3.07
N GLN A 340 14.50 11.05 3.32
CA GLN A 340 14.95 9.87 2.59
C GLN A 340 14.02 8.68 2.87
N ILE A 341 13.59 7.99 1.81
CA ILE A 341 12.66 6.86 1.89
C ILE A 341 13.37 5.57 1.45
N ASP A 342 13.13 4.49 2.17
CA ASP A 342 13.34 3.11 1.71
C ASP A 342 11.96 2.46 1.56
N ARG A 343 11.47 2.37 0.32
CA ARG A 343 10.13 1.84 0.00
C ARG A 343 10.19 0.34 -0.20
N ARG A 344 9.42 -0.40 0.59
CA ARG A 344 9.30 -1.87 0.51
C ARG A 344 7.88 -2.28 0.16
N PHE A 345 7.72 -3.05 -0.91
CA PHE A 345 6.53 -3.88 -1.11
C PHE A 345 6.74 -5.16 -0.34
N VAL A 346 5.97 -5.35 0.73
CA VAL A 346 6.04 -6.54 1.56
C VAL A 346 4.78 -7.35 1.32
N TYR A 347 4.91 -8.51 0.66
CA TYR A 347 3.78 -9.40 0.48
C TYR A 347 3.90 -10.62 1.39
N ILE A 348 2.77 -11.03 1.96
CA ILE A 348 2.67 -12.19 2.83
C ILE A 348 2.28 -13.39 1.95
N ASP A 349 3.04 -14.48 2.02
CA ASP A 349 2.78 -15.70 1.25
C ASP A 349 2.85 -16.91 2.19
N PRO A 350 1.73 -17.29 2.80
CA PRO A 350 1.74 -18.26 3.90
C PRO A 350 1.91 -19.71 3.43
N SER A 351 1.80 -20.01 2.13
CA SER A 351 2.01 -21.35 1.59
C SER A 351 2.50 -21.31 0.14
N PRO A 352 3.79 -20.97 -0.09
CA PRO A 352 4.36 -20.97 -1.42
C PRO A 352 4.40 -22.39 -2.01
N GLY A 353 3.82 -22.57 -3.19
CA GLY A 353 3.97 -23.81 -3.97
C GLY A 353 2.91 -24.90 -3.81
N MET A 354 1.85 -24.71 -3.00
CA MET A 354 0.74 -25.67 -2.97
C MET A 354 -0.07 -25.62 -4.28
N LYS A 355 0.15 -26.60 -5.15
CA LYS A 355 -0.75 -26.88 -6.27
C LYS A 355 -2.02 -27.49 -5.68
N PHE A 356 -3.18 -26.87 -5.90
CA PHE A 356 -4.46 -27.57 -5.73
C PHE A 356 -4.48 -28.75 -6.72
N ARG A 357 -3.99 -29.92 -6.28
CA ARG A 357 -4.07 -31.15 -7.06
C ARG A 357 -5.46 -31.73 -6.84
N LEU A 358 -6.34 -31.52 -7.83
CA LEU A 358 -7.53 -32.34 -7.97
C LEU A 358 -7.07 -33.82 -8.09
N PRO A 359 -7.67 -34.76 -7.34
CA PRO A 359 -7.36 -36.18 -7.51
C PRO A 359 -7.72 -36.63 -8.94
N PRO A 360 -6.97 -37.57 -9.55
CA PRO A 360 -7.39 -38.19 -10.81
C PRO A 360 -8.72 -38.91 -10.61
N GLN A 361 -9.71 -38.65 -11.49
CA GLN A 361 -11.07 -39.17 -11.38
C GLN A 361 -11.20 -40.64 -11.79
N ASN A 362 -12.02 -41.37 -11.01
CA ASN A 362 -12.96 -42.37 -11.52
C ASN A 362 -14.32 -42.10 -10.85
N GLY A 363 -15.10 -41.15 -11.39
CA GLY A 363 -16.44 -40.79 -10.90
C GLY A 363 -16.92 -39.43 -11.41
N THR A 364 -18.24 -39.26 -11.53
CA THR A 364 -18.89 -38.03 -12.00
C THR A 364 -18.55 -36.85 -11.07
N PRO A 365 -17.96 -35.74 -11.57
CA PRO A 365 -17.59 -34.61 -10.73
C PRO A 365 -18.79 -34.01 -10.00
N GLY A 366 -18.63 -33.73 -8.71
CA GLY A 366 -19.64 -33.02 -7.91
C GLY A 366 -19.68 -31.52 -8.23
N PHE A 367 -20.83 -30.87 -7.97
CA PHE A 367 -21.11 -29.45 -8.23
C PHE A 367 -19.99 -28.48 -7.77
N PHE A 368 -19.36 -28.73 -6.62
CA PHE A 368 -18.22 -27.94 -6.13
C PHE A 368 -16.94 -28.11 -6.94
N GLN A 369 -16.67 -29.31 -7.48
CA GLN A 369 -15.56 -29.52 -8.41
C GLN A 369 -15.82 -28.86 -9.76
N THR A 370 -17.10 -28.70 -10.14
CA THR A 370 -17.49 -27.97 -11.34
C THR A 370 -17.36 -26.46 -11.15
N ILE A 371 -17.77 -25.90 -10.00
CA ILE A 371 -17.61 -24.46 -9.69
C ILE A 371 -16.15 -24.09 -9.44
N ILE A 372 -15.45 -24.83 -8.58
CA ILE A 372 -14.02 -24.62 -8.35
C ILE A 372 -13.25 -24.90 -9.64
N GLY A 373 -13.62 -25.92 -10.42
CA GLY A 373 -13.00 -26.23 -11.71
C GLY A 373 -13.20 -25.13 -12.76
N ALA A 374 -14.41 -24.61 -12.92
CA ALA A 374 -14.73 -23.53 -13.85
C ALA A 374 -14.10 -22.18 -13.47
N ILE A 375 -13.82 -21.95 -12.17
CA ILE A 375 -13.16 -20.74 -11.66
C ILE A 375 -11.63 -20.89 -11.60
N SER A 376 -11.09 -22.12 -11.50
CA SER A 376 -9.67 -22.39 -11.24
C SER A 376 -8.81 -22.65 -12.47
N GLU A 377 -9.32 -22.41 -13.69
CA GLU A 377 -8.51 -22.52 -14.92
C GLU A 377 -7.43 -21.42 -15.04
N LEU A 378 -7.44 -20.39 -14.18
CA LEU A 378 -6.39 -19.38 -14.09
C LEU A 378 -5.30 -19.75 -13.06
N PRO A 379 -4.02 -19.93 -13.48
CA PRO A 379 -2.92 -20.15 -12.56
C PRO A 379 -2.68 -18.91 -11.69
N ARG A 380 -3.10 -18.95 -10.41
CA ARG A 380 -3.02 -17.84 -9.44
C ARG A 380 -1.63 -17.21 -9.23
N GLN A 381 -0.56 -17.88 -9.67
CA GLN A 381 0.82 -17.39 -9.56
C GLN A 381 1.26 -16.47 -10.71
N GLN A 382 0.64 -16.57 -11.90
CA GLN A 382 1.02 -15.76 -13.06
C GLN A 382 0.79 -14.26 -12.83
N PRO A 383 -0.36 -13.80 -12.29
CA PRO A 383 -0.58 -12.38 -12.04
C PRO A 383 0.40 -11.77 -11.03
N ILE A 384 0.88 -12.55 -10.05
CA ILE A 384 1.88 -12.06 -9.07
C ILE A 384 3.19 -11.81 -9.79
N ARG A 385 3.66 -12.77 -10.60
CA ARG A 385 4.88 -12.62 -11.39
C ARG A 385 4.81 -11.38 -12.28
N ASP A 386 3.71 -11.20 -13.02
CA ASP A 386 3.57 -10.06 -13.92
C ASP A 386 3.64 -8.72 -13.17
N ASN A 387 3.04 -8.64 -11.98
CA ASN A 387 3.12 -7.46 -11.12
C ASN A 387 4.53 -7.24 -10.55
N LEU A 388 5.22 -8.30 -10.14
CA LEU A 388 6.60 -8.23 -9.65
C LEU A 388 7.58 -7.84 -10.77
N ASP A 389 7.39 -8.38 -11.97
CA ASP A 389 8.15 -8.04 -13.17
C ASP A 389 7.90 -6.57 -13.55
N ALA A 390 6.68 -6.05 -13.39
CA ALA A 390 6.38 -4.63 -13.57
C ALA A 390 7.09 -3.73 -12.54
N ILE A 391 7.11 -4.12 -11.25
CA ILE A 391 7.85 -3.39 -10.20
C ILE A 391 9.36 -3.44 -10.50
N ALA A 392 9.90 -4.60 -10.87
CA ALA A 392 11.32 -4.76 -11.19
C ALA A 392 11.72 -3.96 -12.43
N ALA A 393 10.89 -3.93 -13.48
CA ALA A 393 11.11 -3.13 -14.68
C ALA A 393 11.17 -1.63 -14.35
N ARG A 394 10.25 -1.16 -13.48
CA ARG A 394 10.23 0.22 -12.99
C ARG A 394 11.48 0.56 -12.16
N SER A 395 11.87 -0.30 -11.22
CA SER A 395 13.11 -0.12 -10.44
C SER A 395 14.36 -0.09 -11.34
N ALA A 396 14.44 -0.99 -12.32
CA ALA A 396 15.54 -0.99 -13.29
C ALA A 396 15.57 0.27 -14.17
N GLN A 397 14.40 0.83 -14.50
CA GLN A 397 14.31 2.12 -15.19
C GLN A 397 14.85 3.25 -14.31
N ILE A 398 14.46 3.31 -13.03
CA ILE A 398 14.95 4.28 -12.05
C ILE A 398 16.49 4.22 -11.92
N ASP A 399 17.06 3.02 -11.84
CA ASP A 399 18.52 2.85 -11.73
C ASP A 399 19.24 3.29 -13.01
N ARG A 400 18.68 3.02 -14.20
CA ARG A 400 19.22 3.56 -15.46
C ARG A 400 19.20 5.09 -15.48
N MET A 401 18.11 5.71 -15.04
CA MET A 401 18.02 7.18 -14.96
C MET A 401 19.07 7.76 -14.01
N ARG A 402 19.31 7.11 -12.86
CA ARG A 402 20.36 7.52 -11.92
C ARG A 402 21.74 7.47 -12.57
N ALA A 403 22.06 6.35 -13.23
CA ALA A 403 23.33 6.20 -13.94
C ALA A 403 23.53 7.28 -15.01
N ILE A 404 22.48 7.64 -15.75
CA ILE A 404 22.53 8.73 -16.74
C ILE A 404 22.80 10.07 -16.06
N ILE A 405 22.07 10.42 -14.99
CA ILE A 405 22.27 11.69 -14.26
C ILE A 405 23.71 11.79 -13.74
N ASP A 406 24.23 10.71 -13.18
CA ASP A 406 25.59 10.70 -12.64
C ASP A 406 26.66 10.79 -13.74
N ALA A 407 26.41 10.17 -14.91
CA ALA A 407 27.30 10.25 -16.06
C ALA A 407 27.36 11.66 -16.69
N ILE A 408 26.23 12.35 -16.83
CA ILE A 408 26.19 13.69 -17.45
C ILE A 408 26.51 14.82 -16.47
N ARG A 409 26.58 14.53 -15.16
CA ARG A 409 26.78 15.53 -14.12
C ARG A 409 28.03 16.40 -14.34
N PRO A 410 29.23 15.85 -14.63
CA PRO A 410 30.42 16.67 -14.83
C PRO A 410 30.25 17.70 -15.96
N ASP A 411 29.62 17.30 -17.06
CA ASP A 411 29.38 18.18 -18.22
C ASP A 411 28.37 19.29 -17.87
N VAL A 412 27.29 18.95 -17.16
CA VAL A 412 26.30 19.92 -16.69
C VAL A 412 26.92 20.91 -15.70
N GLU A 413 27.74 20.42 -14.76
CA GLU A 413 28.44 21.28 -13.80
C GLU A 413 29.39 22.25 -14.53
N ALA A 414 30.13 21.78 -15.55
CA ALA A 414 31.00 22.62 -16.38
C ALA A 414 30.22 23.71 -17.14
N GLU A 415 29.08 23.37 -17.77
CA GLU A 415 28.21 24.32 -18.46
C GLU A 415 27.66 25.40 -17.52
N VAL A 416 27.20 25.01 -16.32
CA VAL A 416 26.73 25.96 -15.31
C VAL A 416 27.86 26.87 -14.85
N GLU A 417 29.05 26.33 -14.63
CA GLU A 417 30.23 27.12 -14.27
C GLU A 417 30.62 28.11 -15.37
N GLN A 418 30.57 27.71 -16.64
CA GLN A 418 30.84 28.59 -17.77
C GLN A 418 29.79 29.70 -17.87
N LEU A 419 28.50 29.37 -17.68
CA LEU A 419 27.39 30.33 -17.81
C LEU A 419 27.42 31.44 -16.75
N PHE A 420 27.85 31.12 -15.54
CA PHE A 420 27.86 32.05 -14.41
C PHE A 420 29.26 32.52 -13.99
N GLY A 421 30.33 31.88 -14.48
CA GLY A 421 31.73 32.28 -14.26
C GLY A 421 32.06 32.59 -12.80
N HIS A 422 32.85 33.67 -12.59
CA HIS A 422 33.19 34.20 -11.26
C HIS A 422 31.97 34.67 -10.43
N THR A 423 30.79 34.83 -11.03
CA THR A 423 29.56 35.30 -10.33
C THR A 423 29.02 34.27 -9.36
N LEU A 424 29.19 32.96 -9.63
CA LEU A 424 28.87 31.88 -8.68
C LEU A 424 29.79 31.89 -7.45
N PHE A 425 30.99 32.47 -7.58
CA PHE A 425 31.98 32.58 -6.51
C PHE A 425 31.77 33.81 -5.61
N LEU A 426 30.82 34.69 -5.94
CA LEU A 426 30.36 35.75 -5.05
C LEU A 426 29.38 35.14 -4.04
N ASN A 427 29.90 34.86 -2.83
CA ASN A 427 29.32 34.01 -1.78
C ASN A 427 27.96 34.46 -1.17
N SER A 428 27.14 35.26 -1.86
CA SER A 428 25.89 35.81 -1.29
C SER A 428 24.72 35.64 -2.26
N PRO A 429 24.13 34.43 -2.35
CA PRO A 429 22.86 34.24 -3.04
C PRO A 429 21.77 35.06 -2.34
N THR A 430 20.90 35.68 -3.13
CA THR A 430 19.68 36.37 -2.68
C THR A 430 18.52 35.82 -3.51
N ALA A 431 17.29 35.89 -3.03
CA ALA A 431 16.13 35.39 -3.76
C ALA A 431 16.05 35.95 -5.21
N ALA A 432 16.28 37.26 -5.37
CA ALA A 432 16.30 37.91 -6.68
C ALA A 432 17.43 37.41 -7.60
N ARG A 433 18.62 37.12 -7.04
CA ARG A 433 19.73 36.52 -7.80
C ARG A 433 19.40 35.08 -8.20
N LEU A 434 18.85 34.27 -7.29
CA LEU A 434 18.46 32.89 -7.58
C LEU A 434 17.41 32.82 -8.69
N ALA A 435 16.39 33.68 -8.66
CA ALA A 435 15.38 33.77 -9.71
C ALA A 435 16.00 34.11 -11.07
N ASN A 436 16.90 35.10 -11.11
CA ASN A 436 17.61 35.49 -12.34
C ASN A 436 18.55 34.40 -12.86
N TRP A 437 19.31 33.74 -11.97
CA TRP A 437 20.20 32.65 -12.36
C TRP A 437 19.40 31.46 -12.89
N ARG A 438 18.31 31.08 -12.22
CA ARG A 438 17.40 30.04 -12.69
C ARG A 438 16.85 30.34 -14.08
N ALA A 439 16.39 31.57 -14.33
CA ALA A 439 15.88 31.96 -15.64
C ALA A 439 16.96 31.87 -16.74
N ARG A 440 18.20 32.28 -16.42
CA ARG A 440 19.34 32.16 -17.34
C ARG A 440 19.71 30.70 -17.62
N ALA A 441 19.78 29.87 -16.59
CA ALA A 441 20.08 28.44 -16.72
C ALA A 441 19.04 27.72 -17.58
N GLN A 442 17.75 28.02 -17.40
CA GLN A 442 16.69 27.46 -18.23
C GLN A 442 16.85 27.83 -19.71
N LYS A 443 17.18 29.09 -20.00
CA LYS A 443 17.40 29.56 -21.37
C LYS A 443 18.63 28.91 -22.00
N ALA A 444 19.70 28.76 -21.22
CA ALA A 444 20.93 28.12 -21.69
C ALA A 444 20.72 26.62 -21.96
N ALA A 445 20.08 25.88 -21.05
CA ALA A 445 19.74 24.48 -21.27
C ALA A 445 18.89 24.28 -22.53
N ALA A 446 17.95 25.19 -22.80
CA ALA A 446 17.16 25.15 -24.02
C ALA A 446 18.01 25.32 -25.29
N ALA A 447 18.94 26.27 -25.28
CA ALA A 447 19.85 26.49 -26.40
C ALA A 447 20.82 25.32 -26.62
N SER A 448 21.37 24.75 -25.55
CA SER A 448 22.34 23.65 -25.61
C SER A 448 21.72 22.32 -26.03
N ALA A 449 20.43 22.09 -25.76
CA ALA A 449 19.74 20.86 -26.12
C ALA A 449 19.38 20.75 -27.62
N GLY A 450 19.51 21.83 -28.39
CA GLY A 450 19.24 21.85 -29.82
C GLY A 450 17.82 21.38 -30.17
N TYR A 451 17.70 20.51 -31.18
CA TYR A 451 16.40 19.96 -31.61
C TYR A 451 15.71 19.12 -30.52
N GLY A 452 16.46 18.56 -29.57
CA GLY A 452 15.93 17.76 -28.46
C GLY A 452 15.04 18.57 -27.52
N TYR A 453 15.26 19.90 -27.43
CA TYR A 453 14.44 20.76 -26.58
C TYR A 453 12.97 20.80 -27.03
N ALA A 454 12.70 20.69 -28.32
CA ALA A 454 11.33 20.72 -28.83
C ALA A 454 10.52 19.53 -28.31
N ALA A 455 11.08 18.32 -28.40
CA ALA A 455 10.46 17.11 -27.87
C ALA A 455 10.24 17.21 -26.34
N TYR A 456 11.26 17.70 -25.62
CA TYR A 456 11.16 17.96 -24.18
C TYR A 456 10.03 18.93 -23.83
N GLY A 457 9.94 20.07 -24.53
CA GLY A 457 8.89 21.06 -24.30
C GLY A 457 7.49 20.49 -24.54
N HIS A 458 7.28 19.74 -25.64
CA HIS A 458 5.98 19.16 -25.95
C HIS A 458 5.57 18.14 -24.89
N LEU A 459 6.52 17.32 -24.43
CA LEU A 459 6.29 16.38 -23.34
C LEU A 459 5.92 17.09 -22.04
N LYS A 460 6.55 18.23 -21.73
CA LYS A 460 6.18 19.04 -20.56
C LYS A 460 4.75 19.56 -20.65
N VAL A 461 4.37 20.16 -21.77
CA VAL A 461 3.01 20.69 -21.96
C VAL A 461 1.99 19.56 -21.84
N ALA A 462 2.21 18.44 -22.52
CA ALA A 462 1.35 17.27 -22.43
C ALA A 462 1.23 16.75 -20.99
N GLY A 463 2.34 16.62 -20.27
CA GLY A 463 2.34 16.17 -18.86
C GLY A 463 1.60 17.14 -17.93
N VAL A 464 1.68 18.45 -18.18
CA VAL A 464 0.90 19.45 -17.44
C VAL A 464 -0.59 19.28 -17.74
N VAL A 465 -1.00 19.09 -18.99
CA VAL A 465 -2.40 18.83 -19.35
C VAL A 465 -2.95 17.59 -18.62
N GLU A 466 -2.20 16.49 -18.56
CA GLU A 466 -2.61 15.29 -17.81
C GLU A 466 -2.72 15.58 -16.30
N THR A 467 -1.78 16.34 -15.73
CA THR A 467 -1.81 16.71 -14.30
C THR A 467 -3.05 17.57 -13.97
N LEU A 468 -3.35 18.58 -14.78
CA LEU A 468 -4.51 19.45 -14.59
C LEU A 468 -5.82 18.65 -14.77
N THR A 469 -5.85 17.74 -15.75
CA THR A 469 -6.98 16.83 -15.96
C THR A 469 -7.22 15.99 -14.70
N SER A 470 -6.16 15.40 -14.13
CA SER A 470 -6.26 14.61 -12.91
C SER A 470 -6.79 15.42 -11.73
N LEU A 471 -6.20 16.59 -11.44
CA LEU A 471 -6.63 17.45 -10.33
C LEU A 471 -8.10 17.84 -10.44
N LEU A 472 -8.53 18.30 -11.63
CA LEU A 472 -9.90 18.74 -11.86
C LEU A 472 -10.88 17.57 -11.88
N PHE A 473 -10.50 16.42 -12.46
CA PHE A 473 -11.32 15.22 -12.46
C PHE A 473 -11.67 14.82 -11.02
N HIS A 474 -10.67 14.70 -10.15
CA HIS A 474 -10.87 14.33 -8.75
C HIS A 474 -11.58 15.42 -7.94
N ALA A 475 -11.24 16.70 -8.12
CA ALA A 475 -11.92 17.81 -7.43
C ALA A 475 -13.44 17.85 -7.71
N GLY A 476 -13.84 17.46 -8.92
CA GLY A 476 -15.24 17.37 -9.31
C GLY A 476 -16.03 16.22 -8.67
N GLY A 477 -15.36 15.13 -8.24
CA GLY A 477 -15.96 14.04 -7.45
C GLY A 477 -17.09 13.26 -8.13
N GLU A 478 -17.22 13.31 -9.46
CA GLU A 478 -18.17 12.46 -10.20
C GLU A 478 -17.40 11.40 -11.01
N PRO A 479 -17.72 10.10 -10.83
CA PRO A 479 -17.04 9.02 -11.54
C PRO A 479 -17.52 8.93 -13.00
N GLY A 480 -16.62 8.55 -13.91
CA GLY A 480 -16.96 8.19 -15.30
C GLY A 480 -15.84 8.45 -16.32
N PRO A 481 -15.44 7.47 -17.14
CA PRO A 481 -14.32 7.63 -18.10
C PRO A 481 -14.58 8.73 -19.16
N GLN A 482 -15.84 8.89 -19.58
CA GLN A 482 -16.24 9.97 -20.50
C GLN A 482 -16.00 11.38 -19.93
N ARG A 483 -16.01 11.51 -18.60
CA ARG A 483 -15.75 12.79 -17.94
C ARG A 483 -14.27 13.15 -17.96
N TRP A 484 -13.39 12.16 -17.76
CA TRP A 484 -11.95 12.35 -17.92
C TRP A 484 -11.62 12.87 -19.31
N ASP A 485 -12.07 12.17 -20.35
CA ASP A 485 -11.83 12.52 -21.75
C ASP A 485 -12.35 13.92 -22.09
N ARG A 486 -13.54 14.28 -21.60
CA ARG A 486 -14.14 15.61 -21.80
C ARG A 486 -13.31 16.71 -21.13
N ILE A 487 -12.90 16.54 -19.88
CA ILE A 487 -12.06 17.51 -19.16
C ILE A 487 -10.74 17.68 -19.90
N ARG A 488 -10.10 16.56 -20.25
CA ARG A 488 -8.84 16.53 -20.98
C ARG A 488 -8.93 17.26 -22.33
N ALA A 489 -9.97 16.96 -23.11
CA ALA A 489 -10.21 17.59 -24.40
C ALA A 489 -10.42 19.11 -24.27
N ALA A 490 -11.24 19.55 -23.30
CA ALA A 490 -11.47 20.97 -23.07
C ALA A 490 -10.19 21.72 -22.66
N ILE A 491 -9.35 21.11 -21.80
CA ILE A 491 -8.05 21.68 -21.42
C ILE A 491 -7.11 21.74 -22.63
N ALA A 492 -7.02 20.65 -23.41
CA ALA A 492 -6.16 20.61 -24.59
C ALA A 492 -6.57 21.69 -25.61
N THR A 493 -7.86 21.84 -25.88
CA THR A 493 -8.37 22.91 -26.76
C THR A 493 -8.01 24.30 -26.25
N ALA A 494 -8.14 24.57 -24.95
CA ALA A 494 -7.75 25.85 -24.36
C ALA A 494 -6.24 26.13 -24.46
N VAL A 495 -5.40 25.09 -24.31
CA VAL A 495 -3.93 25.18 -24.48
C VAL A 495 -3.57 25.50 -25.93
N THR A 496 -4.18 24.82 -26.89
CA THR A 496 -3.97 25.11 -28.32
C THR A 496 -4.41 26.53 -28.68
N GLN A 497 -5.61 26.95 -28.26
CA GLN A 497 -6.16 28.28 -28.57
C GLN A 497 -5.34 29.42 -27.98
N SER A 498 -4.65 29.19 -26.86
CA SER A 498 -3.80 30.20 -26.22
C SER A 498 -2.36 30.22 -26.76
N GLY A 499 -2.00 29.34 -27.70
CA GLY A 499 -0.63 29.22 -28.22
C GLY A 499 0.35 28.64 -27.20
N ALA A 500 -0.15 28.00 -26.14
CA ALA A 500 0.63 27.49 -25.00
C ALA A 500 1.35 26.16 -25.26
N GLU A 501 1.41 25.72 -26.51
CA GLU A 501 2.14 24.53 -26.97
C GLU A 501 3.15 24.82 -28.09
N GLU A 502 3.36 26.09 -28.42
CA GLU A 502 4.29 26.51 -29.48
C GLU A 502 5.75 26.42 -28.99
N ILE A 503 6.49 25.45 -29.55
CA ILE A 503 7.88 25.16 -29.20
C ILE A 503 8.68 24.86 -30.48
N GLY A 504 9.94 25.30 -30.55
CA GLY A 504 10.87 24.88 -31.59
C GLY A 504 11.60 26.02 -32.30
N ALA A 505 12.04 25.77 -33.53
CA ALA A 505 12.94 26.65 -34.28
C ALA A 505 12.39 28.08 -34.49
N ALA A 506 11.07 28.22 -34.67
CA ALA A 506 10.39 29.51 -34.78
C ALA A 506 10.59 30.42 -33.55
N HIS A 507 11.00 29.84 -32.42
CA HIS A 507 11.25 30.52 -31.15
C HIS A 507 12.72 30.41 -30.71
N GLY A 508 13.66 30.37 -31.67
CA GLY A 508 15.10 30.28 -31.39
C GLY A 508 15.50 28.96 -30.72
N GLY A 509 14.77 27.88 -31.01
CA GLY A 509 14.95 26.58 -30.37
C GLY A 509 14.30 26.47 -28.98
N GLY A 510 13.64 27.52 -28.50
CA GLY A 510 12.95 27.59 -27.21
C GLY A 510 11.42 27.43 -27.31
N ALA A 511 10.72 27.96 -26.31
CA ALA A 511 9.26 27.97 -26.21
C ALA A 511 8.71 29.40 -26.37
N SER A 512 7.48 29.53 -26.89
CA SER A 512 6.80 30.84 -27.02
C SER A 512 6.57 31.50 -25.64
N PRO A 513 6.38 32.83 -25.58
CA PRO A 513 6.02 33.51 -24.34
C PRO A 513 4.74 32.95 -23.68
N ALA A 514 3.75 32.55 -24.49
CA ALA A 514 2.51 31.94 -24.01
C ALA A 514 2.77 30.57 -23.36
N THR A 515 3.58 29.71 -24.01
CA THR A 515 4.01 28.41 -23.44
C THR A 515 4.78 28.60 -22.12
N ILE A 516 5.69 29.58 -22.07
CA ILE A 516 6.44 29.90 -20.84
C ILE A 516 5.50 30.36 -19.73
N ALA A 517 4.52 31.23 -20.03
CA ALA A 517 3.53 31.69 -19.07
C ALA A 517 2.66 30.53 -18.56
N PHE A 518 2.21 29.64 -19.45
CA PHE A 518 1.45 28.44 -19.09
C PHE A 518 2.24 27.52 -18.15
N LEU A 519 3.48 27.17 -18.49
CA LEU A 519 4.32 26.33 -17.62
C LEU A 519 4.63 27.00 -16.28
N ARG A 520 4.80 28.33 -16.25
CA ARG A 520 4.96 29.06 -14.97
C ARG A 520 3.72 28.94 -14.10
N ARG A 521 2.52 28.97 -14.67
CA ARG A 521 1.25 28.86 -13.94
C ARG A 521 0.94 27.44 -13.46
N PHE A 522 1.33 26.41 -14.22
CA PHE A 522 0.78 25.06 -14.01
C PHE A 522 1.80 23.93 -13.87
N ASP A 523 3.08 24.12 -14.20
CA ASP A 523 4.08 23.04 -14.21
C ASP A 523 4.60 22.71 -12.80
N LEU A 524 3.73 22.11 -12.00
CA LEU A 524 4.03 21.65 -10.65
C LEU A 524 5.11 20.56 -10.65
N GLY A 525 5.04 19.63 -11.61
CA GLY A 525 5.98 18.52 -11.74
C GLY A 525 7.44 18.97 -11.88
N PHE A 526 7.71 20.02 -12.67
CA PHE A 526 9.07 20.56 -12.80
C PHE A 526 9.64 21.09 -11.47
N ARG A 527 8.83 21.76 -10.65
CA ARG A 527 9.25 22.28 -9.34
C ARG A 527 9.60 21.17 -8.37
N ILE A 528 8.72 20.16 -8.32
CA ILE A 528 8.89 18.98 -7.49
C ILE A 528 10.15 18.19 -7.91
N ARG A 529 10.34 17.94 -9.21
CA ARG A 529 11.53 17.23 -9.73
C ARG A 529 12.83 17.96 -9.41
N ARG A 530 12.84 19.30 -9.48
CA ARG A 530 14.00 20.13 -9.10
C ARG A 530 14.41 19.93 -7.64
N LEU A 531 13.44 20.08 -6.73
CA LEU A 531 13.69 19.92 -5.30
C LEU A 531 14.08 18.50 -4.95
N ARG A 532 13.51 17.49 -5.61
CA ARG A 532 13.92 16.09 -5.45
C ARG A 532 15.33 15.81 -5.98
N LEU A 533 15.76 16.44 -7.08
CA LEU A 533 17.17 16.37 -7.53
C LEU A 533 18.11 16.96 -6.47
N MET A 534 17.74 18.11 -5.90
CA MET A 534 18.52 18.73 -4.82
C MET A 534 18.56 17.85 -3.57
N ALA A 535 17.43 17.30 -3.13
CA ALA A 535 17.36 16.37 -2.00
C ALA A 535 18.28 15.16 -2.22
N ARG A 536 18.35 14.62 -3.43
CA ARG A 536 19.30 13.55 -3.79
C ARG A 536 20.75 13.98 -3.67
N ARG A 537 21.09 15.16 -4.19
CA ARG A 537 22.46 15.67 -4.06
C ARG A 537 22.83 15.85 -2.60
N LEU A 538 21.89 16.31 -1.78
CA LEU A 538 22.05 16.41 -0.35
C LEU A 538 22.34 15.04 0.28
N THR A 539 21.59 13.99 -0.05
CA THR A 539 21.81 12.62 0.44
C THR A 539 23.21 12.08 0.12
N VAL A 540 23.78 12.45 -1.04
CA VAL A 540 25.17 12.08 -1.39
C VAL A 540 26.16 12.81 -0.48
N LEU A 541 25.94 14.11 -0.24
CA LEU A 541 26.80 14.91 0.64
C LEU A 541 26.70 14.49 2.11
N GLU A 542 25.57 13.93 2.55
CA GLU A 542 25.39 13.37 3.90
C GLU A 542 26.35 12.20 4.21
N ALA A 543 26.99 11.60 3.20
CA ALA A 543 28.00 10.57 3.43
C ALA A 543 29.36 11.16 3.85
N GLU A 544 29.61 12.44 3.55
CA GLU A 544 30.92 13.10 3.70
C GLU A 544 30.89 14.27 4.69
N VAL A 545 29.72 14.85 4.93
CA VAL A 545 29.54 16.08 5.71
C VAL A 545 28.64 15.82 6.91
N GLU A 546 28.96 16.42 8.06
CA GLU A 546 28.13 16.35 9.25
C GLU A 546 26.73 16.93 9.01
N GLU A 547 25.75 16.23 9.56
CA GLU A 547 24.34 16.55 9.37
C GLU A 547 23.95 17.97 9.83
N VAL A 548 24.60 18.48 10.89
CA VAL A 548 24.33 19.82 11.44
C VAL A 548 24.65 20.89 10.40
N ALA A 549 25.72 20.71 9.62
CA ALA A 549 26.09 21.62 8.54
C ALA A 549 25.12 21.56 7.34
N LEU A 550 24.40 20.46 7.19
CA LEU A 550 23.43 20.23 6.11
C LEU A 550 21.98 20.58 6.49
N ALA A 551 21.70 20.78 7.78
CA ALA A 551 20.35 21.01 8.27
C ALA A 551 19.63 22.21 7.61
N PRO A 552 20.24 23.40 7.45
CA PRO A 552 19.54 24.56 6.87
C PRO A 552 19.02 24.30 5.45
N ILE A 553 19.83 23.68 4.60
CA ILE A 553 19.42 23.39 3.21
C ILE A 553 18.46 22.21 3.13
N ARG A 554 18.61 21.21 4.02
CA ARG A 554 17.64 20.11 4.14
C ARG A 554 16.25 20.64 4.43
N ASP A 555 16.14 21.47 5.46
CA ASP A 555 14.88 21.99 5.95
C ASP A 555 14.23 22.89 4.89
N ALA A 556 15.02 23.74 4.22
CA ALA A 556 14.54 24.57 3.12
C ALA A 556 14.01 23.75 1.92
N ILE A 557 14.71 22.68 1.52
CA ILE A 557 14.28 21.80 0.42
C ILE A 557 12.97 21.08 0.78
N TYR A 558 12.89 20.45 1.95
CA TYR A 558 11.73 19.64 2.31
C TYR A 558 10.51 20.47 2.70
N ALA A 559 10.69 21.64 3.33
CA ALA A 559 9.60 22.59 3.55
C ALA A 559 9.00 23.07 2.22
N SER A 560 9.86 23.47 1.27
CA SER A 560 9.40 23.90 -0.06
C SER A 560 8.76 22.75 -0.83
N LEU A 561 9.28 21.52 -0.71
CA LEU A 561 8.69 20.35 -1.34
C LEU A 561 7.30 20.05 -0.76
N SER A 562 7.10 20.20 0.56
CA SER A 562 5.79 20.04 1.20
C SER A 562 4.76 21.00 0.61
N ASP A 563 5.11 22.29 0.45
CA ASP A 563 4.19 23.31 -0.10
C ASP A 563 3.71 22.98 -1.53
N TYR A 564 4.56 22.35 -2.35
CA TYR A 564 4.21 21.92 -3.70
C TYR A 564 3.42 20.60 -3.70
N LEU A 565 3.77 19.65 -2.83
CA LEU A 565 3.04 18.39 -2.69
C LEU A 565 1.61 18.62 -2.19
N GLU A 566 1.41 19.64 -1.34
CA GLU A 566 0.06 20.05 -0.90
C GLU A 566 -0.82 20.49 -2.08
N CYS A 567 -0.25 21.10 -3.12
CA CYS A 567 -0.97 21.43 -4.35
C CYS A 567 -1.36 20.21 -5.19
N GLN A 568 -0.85 19.01 -4.90
CA GLN A 568 -1.32 17.78 -5.54
C GLN A 568 -2.59 17.23 -4.85
N ARG A 569 -2.91 17.70 -3.64
CA ARG A 569 -4.08 17.22 -2.91
C ARG A 569 -5.36 17.80 -3.51
N THR A 570 -6.32 16.92 -3.78
CA THR A 570 -7.54 17.27 -4.50
C THR A 570 -8.53 18.07 -3.65
N ASP A 571 -8.47 17.91 -2.32
CA ASP A 571 -9.25 18.65 -1.34
C ASP A 571 -8.89 20.14 -1.31
N ALA A 572 -7.63 20.49 -1.57
CA ALA A 572 -7.19 21.88 -1.72
C ALA A 572 -7.90 22.63 -2.87
N HIS A 573 -8.49 21.88 -3.81
CA HIS A 573 -9.20 22.38 -4.98
C HIS A 573 -10.72 22.15 -4.91
N ALA A 574 -11.25 21.73 -3.74
CA ALA A 574 -12.66 21.39 -3.58
C ALA A 574 -13.63 22.54 -3.93
N ALA A 575 -13.20 23.79 -3.77
CA ALA A 575 -13.99 24.97 -4.16
C ALA A 575 -14.33 25.00 -5.66
N LEU A 576 -13.51 24.36 -6.51
CA LEU A 576 -13.72 24.31 -7.97
C LEU A 576 -14.75 23.26 -8.40
N ARG A 577 -15.24 22.43 -7.47
CA ARG A 577 -16.08 21.26 -7.78
C ARG A 577 -17.25 21.61 -8.68
N ARG A 578 -17.93 22.73 -8.41
CA ARG A 578 -19.10 23.17 -9.18
C ARG A 578 -18.68 23.54 -10.60
N GLU A 579 -17.66 24.37 -10.74
CA GLU A 579 -17.14 24.83 -12.04
C GLU A 579 -16.70 23.65 -12.91
N VAL A 580 -16.02 22.64 -12.34
CA VAL A 580 -15.64 21.43 -13.08
C VAL A 580 -16.87 20.64 -13.54
N ARG A 581 -17.91 20.49 -12.69
CA ARG A 581 -19.12 19.74 -13.07
C ARG A 581 -19.91 20.42 -14.18
N THR A 582 -19.87 21.74 -14.24
CA THR A 582 -20.55 22.54 -15.27
C THR A 582 -19.71 22.74 -16.54
N LEU A 583 -18.48 22.22 -16.59
CA LEU A 583 -17.58 22.37 -17.74
C LEU A 583 -18.21 21.75 -19.01
N ARG A 584 -18.34 22.58 -20.05
CA ARG A 584 -18.81 22.16 -21.39
C ARG A 584 -17.71 22.37 -22.43
N ASP A 585 -17.44 23.62 -22.79
CA ASP A 585 -16.63 23.93 -23.97
C ASP A 585 -15.38 24.77 -23.65
N ASP A 586 -15.51 25.85 -22.86
CA ASP A 586 -14.37 26.71 -22.50
C ASP A 586 -13.80 26.36 -21.12
N ALA A 587 -12.55 25.89 -21.10
CA ALA A 587 -11.83 25.57 -19.88
C ALA A 587 -11.05 26.77 -19.30
N MET A 588 -10.90 27.90 -20.01
CA MET A 588 -10.05 29.00 -19.57
C MET A 588 -10.42 29.60 -18.21
N PRO A 589 -11.70 29.90 -17.91
CA PRO A 589 -12.08 30.43 -16.59
C PRO A 589 -11.78 29.43 -15.46
N LEU A 590 -11.97 28.14 -15.73
CA LEU A 590 -11.65 27.07 -14.78
C LEU A 590 -10.14 26.95 -14.56
N LEU A 591 -9.33 27.05 -15.63
CA LEU A 591 -7.88 27.06 -15.56
C LEU A 591 -7.35 28.28 -14.80
N ASP A 592 -7.98 29.46 -14.96
CA ASP A 592 -7.61 30.67 -14.21
C ASP A 592 -7.92 30.52 -12.71
N ALA A 593 -9.08 29.95 -12.36
CA ALA A 593 -9.42 29.64 -10.99
C ALA A 593 -8.47 28.59 -10.38
N LEU A 594 -8.11 27.55 -11.15
CA LEU A 594 -7.13 26.55 -10.73
C LEU A 594 -5.74 27.16 -10.54
N ALA A 595 -5.29 28.04 -11.44
CA ALA A 595 -4.01 28.74 -11.31
C ALA A 595 -3.95 29.59 -10.03
N THR A 596 -5.08 30.22 -9.66
CA THR A 596 -5.21 30.99 -8.42
C THR A 596 -5.13 30.08 -7.19
N SER A 597 -5.75 28.89 -7.26
CA SER A 597 -5.67 27.90 -6.20
C SER A 597 -4.25 27.32 -6.03
N LEU A 598 -3.56 27.03 -7.13
CA LEU A 598 -2.18 26.53 -7.14
C LEU A 598 -1.17 27.59 -6.69
N ASP A 599 -1.34 28.84 -7.14
CA ASP A 599 -0.49 30.01 -6.86
C ASP A 599 1.02 29.68 -6.85
N LEU A 600 1.49 29.07 -7.94
CA LEU A 600 2.86 28.58 -8.05
C LEU A 600 3.90 29.70 -8.09
N ASN A 601 3.52 30.90 -8.56
CA ASN A 601 4.44 32.04 -8.62
C ASN A 601 4.80 32.56 -7.22
N ARG A 602 3.82 32.70 -6.31
CA ARG A 602 4.09 33.07 -4.92
C ARG A 602 4.96 32.00 -4.24
N ARG A 603 4.61 30.72 -4.40
CA ARG A 603 5.36 29.58 -3.85
C ARG A 603 6.79 29.49 -4.40
N ASP A 604 7.00 29.80 -5.68
CA ASP A 604 8.33 29.92 -6.27
C ASP A 604 9.15 31.02 -5.60
N ALA A 605 8.56 32.19 -5.34
CA ALA A 605 9.23 33.29 -4.66
C ALA A 605 9.58 32.95 -3.20
N GLU A 606 8.66 32.31 -2.47
CA GLU A 606 8.89 31.82 -1.09
C GLU A 606 10.00 30.75 -1.06
N THR A 607 10.00 29.84 -2.03
CA THR A 607 11.06 28.84 -2.19
C THR A 607 12.42 29.51 -2.47
N ASP A 608 12.46 30.51 -3.36
CA ASP A 608 13.70 31.25 -3.65
C ASP A 608 14.22 32.02 -2.42
N VAL A 609 13.34 32.53 -1.55
CA VAL A 609 13.72 33.12 -0.25
C VAL A 609 14.34 32.07 0.68
N ARG A 610 13.63 30.97 0.95
CA ARG A 610 14.09 29.91 1.86
C ARG A 610 15.42 29.30 1.40
N LEU A 611 15.55 29.02 0.10
CA LEU A 611 16.79 28.47 -0.45
C LEU A 611 17.93 29.49 -0.37
N ALA A 612 17.70 30.78 -0.64
CA ALA A 612 18.74 31.80 -0.53
C ALA A 612 19.29 31.89 0.90
N GLU A 613 18.42 31.94 1.90
CA GLU A 613 18.78 31.94 3.32
C GLU A 613 19.59 30.69 3.69
N ALA A 614 19.10 29.52 3.28
CA ALA A 614 19.79 28.26 3.52
C ALA A 614 21.17 28.19 2.86
N PHE A 615 21.31 28.63 1.60
CA PHE A 615 22.61 28.65 0.93
C PHE A 615 23.62 29.55 1.64
N VAL A 616 23.20 30.68 2.22
CA VAL A 616 24.10 31.57 2.97
C VAL A 616 24.67 30.88 4.21
N ALA A 617 23.89 30.00 4.85
CA ALA A 617 24.29 29.24 6.03
C ALA A 617 25.25 28.07 5.75
N LEU A 618 25.40 27.64 4.49
CA LEU A 618 26.24 26.48 4.13
C LEU A 618 27.71 26.84 3.94
N ASP A 619 28.62 25.94 4.33
CA ASP A 619 30.04 26.09 3.97
C ASP A 619 30.26 26.12 2.46
N ARG A 620 31.31 26.82 2.03
CA ARG A 620 31.61 27.08 0.61
C ARG A 620 31.56 25.84 -0.31
N PRO A 621 32.18 24.68 0.01
CA PRO A 621 32.14 23.51 -0.86
C PRO A 621 30.74 22.90 -0.99
N VAL A 622 30.01 22.80 0.12
CA VAL A 622 28.63 22.28 0.17
C VAL A 622 27.70 23.21 -0.61
N ARG A 623 27.80 24.52 -0.36
CA ARG A 623 27.05 25.56 -1.05
C ARG A 623 27.26 25.50 -2.56
N ARG A 624 28.51 25.36 -3.02
CA ARG A 624 28.84 25.19 -4.44
C ARG A 624 28.15 23.97 -5.01
N SER A 625 28.32 22.80 -4.39
CA SER A 625 27.73 21.54 -4.85
C SER A 625 26.21 21.62 -4.98
N MET A 626 25.55 22.22 -4.00
CA MET A 626 24.09 22.39 -4.00
C MET A 626 23.60 23.44 -5.01
N LEU A 627 24.35 24.54 -5.22
CA LEU A 627 24.04 25.53 -6.25
C LEU A 627 24.18 24.95 -7.67
N LEU A 628 25.21 24.15 -7.92
CA LEU A 628 25.40 23.45 -9.18
C LEU A 628 24.23 22.49 -9.45
N ALA A 629 23.76 21.75 -8.45
CA ALA A 629 22.57 20.92 -8.59
C ALA A 629 21.28 21.73 -8.85
N TYR A 630 21.10 22.87 -8.18
CA TYR A 630 19.94 23.75 -8.37
C TYR A 630 19.89 24.36 -9.77
N LEU A 631 21.02 24.91 -10.23
CA LEU A 631 21.11 25.61 -11.51
C LEU A 631 21.30 24.65 -12.70
N GLY A 632 21.88 23.47 -12.47
CA GLY A 632 22.02 22.41 -13.48
C GLY A 632 20.73 21.65 -13.74
N PHE A 633 19.71 21.76 -12.87
CA PHE A 633 18.46 21.03 -13.01
C PHE A 633 17.81 21.09 -14.41
N PRO A 634 17.70 22.25 -15.08
CA PRO A 634 17.11 22.31 -16.43
C PRO A 634 17.81 21.39 -17.44
N TYR A 635 19.13 21.24 -17.36
CA TYR A 635 19.89 20.35 -18.24
C TYR A 635 19.58 18.88 -17.94
N PHE A 636 19.58 18.50 -16.65
CA PHE A 636 19.20 17.15 -16.24
C PHE A 636 17.75 16.83 -16.63
N ASP A 637 16.81 17.77 -16.45
CA ASP A 637 15.39 17.58 -16.78
C ASP A 637 15.20 17.42 -18.29
N THR A 638 15.90 18.21 -19.12
CA THR A 638 15.86 18.07 -20.58
C THR A 638 16.40 16.72 -21.06
N ALA A 639 17.46 16.20 -20.42
CA ALA A 639 18.02 14.90 -20.77
C ALA A 639 17.17 13.71 -20.27
N THR A 640 16.54 13.85 -19.10
CA THR A 640 15.90 12.71 -18.42
C THR A 640 14.40 12.64 -18.63
N LEU A 641 13.67 13.77 -18.69
CA LEU A 641 12.21 13.76 -18.81
C LEU A 641 11.69 12.95 -20.01
N PRO A 642 12.30 13.03 -21.22
CA PRO A 642 11.89 12.22 -22.37
C PRO A 642 12.00 10.71 -22.16
N LEU A 643 12.87 10.25 -21.25
CA LEU A 643 13.11 8.84 -20.97
C LEU A 643 12.13 8.24 -19.95
N LEU A 644 11.28 9.08 -19.33
CA LEU A 644 10.40 8.67 -18.24
C LEU A 644 9.08 8.03 -18.69
N GLN A 645 8.76 8.08 -19.99
CA GLN A 645 7.57 7.43 -20.58
C GLN A 645 6.25 7.65 -19.81
N GLY A 646 6.07 8.81 -19.15
CA GLY A 646 4.84 9.12 -18.40
C GLY A 646 4.74 8.51 -17.01
N GLU A 647 5.76 7.78 -16.53
CA GLU A 647 5.85 7.39 -15.13
C GLU A 647 6.21 8.62 -14.30
N GLY A 648 5.20 9.17 -13.59
CA GLY A 648 5.37 10.26 -12.65
C GLY A 648 6.54 9.98 -11.69
N LEU A 649 7.47 10.91 -11.64
CA LEU A 649 8.68 10.85 -10.83
C LEU A 649 8.39 11.17 -9.35
N ASP A 650 7.34 10.58 -8.79
CA ASP A 650 7.00 10.75 -7.39
C ASP A 650 7.92 9.98 -6.44
N GLU A 651 8.43 8.85 -6.94
CA GLU A 651 9.40 8.02 -6.24
C GLU A 651 10.57 7.74 -7.19
N PHE A 652 11.76 8.13 -6.78
CA PHE A 652 13.01 7.97 -7.53
C PHE A 652 13.98 7.04 -6.80
N ASP A 653 13.53 6.46 -5.69
CA ASP A 653 14.21 5.36 -5.02
C ASP A 653 13.65 4.06 -5.58
N PRO A 654 14.51 3.10 -5.96
CA PRO A 654 14.04 1.81 -6.46
C PRO A 654 13.19 1.16 -5.38
N ILE A 655 12.04 0.66 -5.79
CA ILE A 655 11.13 -0.07 -4.94
C ILE A 655 11.75 -1.46 -4.75
N LYS A 656 11.94 -1.86 -3.49
CA LYS A 656 12.37 -3.21 -3.15
C LYS A 656 11.15 -4.05 -2.81
N VAL A 657 11.20 -5.32 -3.16
CA VAL A 657 10.15 -6.29 -2.84
C VAL A 657 10.70 -7.27 -1.81
N ASP A 658 9.96 -7.44 -0.73
CA ASP A 658 10.22 -8.38 0.34
C ASP A 658 9.05 -9.35 0.46
N ARG A 659 9.35 -10.61 0.81
CA ARG A 659 8.34 -11.64 1.11
C ARG A 659 8.41 -12.02 2.59
N ILE A 660 7.24 -12.29 3.15
CA ILE A 660 7.08 -12.96 4.45
C ILE A 660 6.37 -14.29 4.22
N ALA A 661 7.15 -15.37 4.22
CA ALA A 661 6.67 -16.75 4.14
C ALA A 661 7.39 -17.63 5.16
N PRO A 662 6.82 -18.80 5.55
CA PRO A 662 7.52 -19.78 6.37
C PRO A 662 8.88 -20.19 5.79
N ASP A 663 9.02 -20.25 4.46
CA ASP A 663 10.29 -20.58 3.78
C ASP A 663 11.36 -19.47 3.89
N ASP A 664 10.96 -18.25 4.26
CA ASP A 664 11.88 -17.11 4.41
C ASP A 664 12.35 -16.91 5.86
N ALA A 665 11.68 -17.54 6.84
CA ALA A 665 11.87 -17.33 8.28
C ALA A 665 12.42 -18.60 8.95
N VAL A 666 13.71 -18.87 8.72
CA VAL A 666 14.36 -20.14 9.08
C VAL A 666 15.16 -20.09 10.38
N ALA A 667 15.09 -19.00 11.16
CA ALA A 667 15.92 -18.86 12.36
C ALA A 667 15.60 -19.89 13.46
N ILE A 668 14.34 -20.32 13.57
CA ILE A 668 13.91 -21.34 14.53
C ILE A 668 13.90 -22.73 13.87
N ARG A 669 13.20 -22.85 12.73
CA ARG A 669 12.97 -24.13 12.07
C ARG A 669 12.97 -24.00 10.55
N SER A 670 13.61 -24.94 9.87
CA SER A 670 13.56 -25.09 8.41
C SER A 670 12.49 -26.11 7.98
N GLY A 671 12.09 -26.09 6.70
CA GLY A 671 11.07 -26.99 6.16
C GLY A 671 9.73 -26.32 5.81
N GLY A 672 9.68 -24.99 5.84
CA GLY A 672 8.57 -24.20 5.29
C GLY A 672 7.24 -24.41 6.00
N ALA A 673 6.15 -24.21 5.26
CA ALA A 673 4.80 -24.30 5.80
C ALA A 673 4.47 -25.69 6.37
N GLU A 674 5.02 -26.78 5.81
CA GLU A 674 4.76 -28.14 6.28
C GLU A 674 5.33 -28.44 7.68
N ALA A 675 6.43 -27.79 8.04
CA ALA A 675 7.11 -27.97 9.31
C ALA A 675 6.54 -27.12 10.45
N THR A 676 5.81 -26.05 10.11
CA THR A 676 5.38 -24.99 11.05
C THR A 676 3.87 -24.86 11.13
N LEU A 677 3.17 -24.87 9.99
CA LEU A 677 1.75 -24.57 9.91
C LEU A 677 0.89 -25.84 9.95
N LYS A 678 -0.17 -25.81 10.75
CA LYS A 678 -1.17 -26.88 10.83
C LYS A 678 -2.41 -26.56 9.99
N GLY A 679 -2.71 -25.27 9.76
CA GLY A 679 -3.84 -24.81 8.97
C GLY A 679 -3.82 -25.27 7.51
N ILE A 680 -2.64 -25.58 6.95
CA ILE A 680 -2.49 -26.12 5.59
C ILE A 680 -3.12 -27.52 5.40
N GLN A 681 -3.44 -28.22 6.50
CA GLN A 681 -4.16 -29.50 6.46
C GLN A 681 -5.62 -29.31 6.03
N PHE A 682 -6.29 -30.41 5.61
CA PHE A 682 -7.69 -30.40 5.20
C PHE A 682 -8.02 -29.36 4.12
N ASN A 683 -7.27 -29.35 3.01
CA ASN A 683 -7.40 -28.37 1.92
C ASN A 683 -7.26 -26.91 2.38
N SER A 684 -6.33 -26.64 3.30
CA SER A 684 -6.18 -25.29 3.88
C SER A 684 -7.44 -24.84 4.63
N PHE A 685 -8.03 -25.72 5.45
CA PHE A 685 -9.07 -25.38 6.45
C PHE A 685 -8.74 -25.87 7.86
N GLY A 686 -7.58 -26.52 8.08
CA GLY A 686 -7.25 -27.18 9.33
C GLY A 686 -7.40 -26.30 10.58
N ALA A 687 -7.04 -25.02 10.49
CA ALA A 687 -7.12 -24.08 11.60
C ALA A 687 -8.56 -23.86 12.11
N PHE A 688 -9.58 -23.97 11.26
CA PHE A 688 -10.97 -23.80 11.71
C PHE A 688 -11.45 -25.00 12.56
N PHE A 689 -10.85 -26.18 12.37
CA PHE A 689 -11.29 -27.41 13.02
C PHE A 689 -10.68 -27.69 14.40
N SER A 690 -9.67 -26.92 14.84
CA SER A 690 -9.11 -27.07 16.19
C SER A 690 -8.54 -25.76 16.70
N ARG A 691 -8.83 -25.46 17.97
CA ARG A 691 -8.22 -24.32 18.67
C ARG A 691 -6.69 -24.45 18.74
N ALA A 692 -6.17 -25.66 18.98
CA ALA A 692 -4.73 -25.89 19.00
C ALA A 692 -4.06 -25.56 17.66
N TYR A 693 -4.74 -25.81 16.53
CA TYR A 693 -4.23 -25.45 15.21
C TYR A 693 -4.21 -23.93 15.00
N ARG A 694 -5.23 -23.20 15.47
CA ARG A 694 -5.25 -21.72 15.42
C ARG A 694 -4.14 -21.11 16.26
N GLU A 695 -4.00 -21.57 17.51
CA GLU A 695 -2.97 -21.07 18.41
C GLU A 695 -1.56 -21.36 17.86
N ASN A 696 -1.33 -22.54 17.29
CA ASN A 696 -0.08 -22.86 16.59
C ASN A 696 0.20 -21.88 15.44
N ASP A 697 -0.74 -21.74 14.51
CA ASP A 697 -0.54 -20.92 13.31
C ASP A 697 -0.40 -19.43 13.65
N TYR A 698 -1.14 -18.95 14.65
CA TYR A 698 -1.02 -17.59 15.19
C TYR A 698 0.40 -17.34 15.73
N LEU A 699 0.89 -18.25 16.58
CA LEU A 699 2.19 -18.12 17.22
C LEU A 699 3.32 -18.13 16.18
N TRP A 700 3.28 -19.07 15.23
CA TRP A 700 4.23 -19.09 14.10
C TRP A 700 4.14 -17.84 13.23
N GLY A 701 2.94 -17.30 13.03
CA GLY A 701 2.73 -16.02 12.35
C GLY A 701 3.48 -14.88 13.03
N ARG A 702 3.37 -14.77 14.36
CA ARG A 702 4.11 -13.77 15.14
C ARG A 702 5.63 -13.99 15.04
N LEU A 703 6.11 -15.22 15.21
CA LEU A 703 7.55 -15.51 15.18
C LEU A 703 8.17 -15.20 13.81
N HIS A 704 7.55 -15.65 12.71
CA HIS A 704 8.03 -15.35 11.36
C HIS A 704 7.90 -13.86 11.01
N GLY A 705 6.81 -13.22 11.44
CA GLY A 705 6.63 -11.77 11.31
C GLY A 705 7.79 -11.02 11.96
N ALA A 706 8.14 -11.37 13.20
CA ALA A 706 9.23 -10.72 13.92
C ALA A 706 10.59 -10.93 13.27
N GLU A 707 10.90 -12.15 12.84
CA GLU A 707 12.14 -12.44 12.13
C GLU A 707 12.31 -11.54 10.90
N ARG A 708 11.28 -11.53 10.03
CA ARG A 708 11.32 -10.80 8.77
C ARG A 708 11.30 -9.29 8.98
N MET A 709 10.53 -8.79 9.94
CA MET A 709 10.49 -7.35 10.24
C MET A 709 11.82 -6.83 10.80
N ILE A 710 12.54 -7.62 11.60
CA ILE A 710 13.91 -7.29 12.03
C ILE A 710 14.85 -7.24 10.82
N ASP A 711 14.83 -8.26 9.96
CA ASP A 711 15.70 -8.32 8.78
C ASP A 711 15.45 -7.16 7.82
N ILE A 712 14.18 -6.85 7.53
CA ILE A 712 13.80 -5.73 6.67
C ILE A 712 14.32 -4.43 7.27
N THR A 713 14.10 -4.20 8.58
CA THR A 713 14.56 -2.99 9.27
C THR A 713 16.08 -2.84 9.21
N VAL A 714 16.83 -3.89 9.52
CA VAL A 714 18.31 -3.89 9.47
C VAL A 714 18.81 -3.69 8.04
N SER A 715 18.13 -4.24 7.03
CA SER A 715 18.51 -4.06 5.62
C SER A 715 18.35 -2.62 5.11
N THR A 716 17.68 -1.74 5.88
CA THR A 716 17.55 -0.31 5.53
C THR A 716 18.78 0.50 5.91
N LEU A 717 19.69 -0.05 6.73
CA LEU A 717 20.88 0.65 7.16
C LEU A 717 21.82 0.91 5.96
N PRO A 718 22.49 2.07 5.92
CA PRO A 718 23.46 2.34 4.86
C PRO A 718 24.63 1.35 4.94
N PRO A 719 25.34 1.06 3.83
CA PRO A 719 26.42 0.07 3.81
C PRO A 719 27.57 0.34 4.81
N SER A 720 27.75 1.61 5.20
CA SER A 720 28.71 2.08 6.20
C SER A 720 28.33 1.75 7.63
N VAL A 721 27.04 1.48 7.91
CA VAL A 721 26.53 1.12 9.23
C VAL A 721 26.24 -0.38 9.25
N ARG A 722 27.00 -1.13 10.03
CA ARG A 722 26.80 -2.58 10.21
C ARG A 722 26.65 -2.90 11.68
N MET A 723 25.62 -3.68 12.00
CA MET A 723 25.48 -4.25 13.34
C MET A 723 26.62 -5.24 13.61
N LYS A 724 27.04 -5.34 14.87
CA LYS A 724 28.09 -6.28 15.28
C LYS A 724 27.71 -7.72 14.89
N PRO A 725 28.70 -8.58 14.54
CA PRO A 725 28.44 -9.99 14.28
C PRO A 725 27.61 -10.65 15.39
N GLY A 726 26.59 -11.43 15.01
CA GLY A 726 25.70 -12.11 15.96
C GLY A 726 24.64 -11.22 16.64
N ARG A 727 24.71 -9.88 16.52
CA ARG A 727 23.76 -8.99 17.20
C ARG A 727 22.34 -9.11 16.65
N VAL A 728 22.18 -9.20 15.33
CA VAL A 728 20.87 -9.41 14.70
C VAL A 728 20.22 -10.71 15.20
N ALA A 729 20.99 -11.79 15.30
CA ALA A 729 20.51 -13.07 15.84
C ALA A 729 20.10 -12.95 17.31
N ALA A 730 20.86 -12.19 18.13
CA ALA A 730 20.49 -11.93 19.52
C ALA A 730 19.20 -11.11 19.65
N ILE A 731 18.97 -10.14 18.75
CA ILE A 731 17.72 -9.35 18.71
C ILE A 731 16.55 -10.23 18.29
N LYS A 732 16.71 -11.08 17.26
CA LYS A 732 15.70 -12.08 16.87
C LYS A 732 15.34 -13.00 18.03
N ARG A 733 16.35 -13.55 18.71
CA ARG A 733 16.17 -14.38 19.91
C ARG A 733 15.37 -13.66 21.00
N ALA A 734 15.72 -12.41 21.30
CA ALA A 734 15.00 -11.61 22.30
C ALA A 734 13.54 -11.38 21.88
N ALA A 735 13.27 -11.09 20.60
CA ALA A 735 11.92 -10.94 20.08
C ALA A 735 11.13 -12.25 20.21
N PHE A 736 11.72 -13.39 19.85
CA PHE A 736 11.05 -14.69 19.97
C PHE A 736 10.68 -15.01 21.42
N LEU A 737 11.61 -14.85 22.35
CA LEU A 737 11.34 -15.07 23.77
C LEU A 737 10.28 -14.12 24.31
N ALA A 738 10.32 -12.84 23.92
CA ALA A 738 9.31 -11.87 24.33
C ALA A 738 7.91 -12.19 23.78
N ILE A 739 7.80 -12.75 22.57
CA ILE A 739 6.53 -13.25 22.01
C ILE A 739 6.04 -14.46 22.80
N LEU A 740 6.93 -15.40 23.13
CA LEU A 740 6.55 -16.57 23.93
C LEU A 740 6.07 -16.15 25.32
N ASP A 741 6.79 -15.26 26.00
CA ASP A 741 6.41 -14.74 27.32
C ASP A 741 5.06 -13.99 27.28
N GLU A 742 4.77 -13.25 26.21
CA GLU A 742 3.51 -12.51 26.04
C GLU A 742 2.31 -13.44 25.80
N GLU A 743 2.51 -14.55 25.07
CA GLU A 743 1.41 -15.40 24.60
C GLU A 743 1.20 -16.68 25.44
N GLU A 744 2.13 -17.05 26.32
CA GLU A 744 2.07 -18.30 27.10
C GLU A 744 0.82 -18.41 27.98
N GLU A 745 0.39 -17.31 28.60
CA GLU A 745 -0.84 -17.29 29.41
C GLU A 745 -2.11 -17.32 28.56
N ARG A 746 -2.04 -16.88 27.29
CA ARG A 746 -3.19 -16.76 26.38
C ARG A 746 -3.44 -18.02 25.56
N LEU A 747 -2.37 -18.67 25.10
CA LEU A 747 -2.40 -19.81 24.18
C LEU A 747 -2.35 -21.14 24.96
N THR A 748 -3.50 -21.54 25.51
CA THR A 748 -3.62 -22.67 26.45
C THR A 748 -3.77 -24.04 25.79
N ALA A 749 -4.02 -24.11 24.48
CA ALA A 749 -4.24 -25.34 23.73
C ALA A 749 -2.96 -25.93 23.11
N VAL A 750 -1.82 -25.23 23.20
CA VAL A 750 -0.52 -25.69 22.64
C VAL A 750 0.66 -25.63 23.65
N PRO A 751 0.51 -26.07 24.92
CA PRO A 751 1.56 -25.92 25.93
C PRO A 751 2.88 -26.62 25.56
N GLY A 752 2.81 -27.77 24.87
CA GLY A 752 4.00 -28.48 24.39
C GLY A 752 4.81 -27.69 23.36
N LEU A 753 4.15 -26.86 22.55
CA LEU A 753 4.81 -26.04 21.53
C LEU A 753 5.70 -24.96 22.17
N PHE A 754 5.28 -24.36 23.29
CA PHE A 754 6.10 -23.38 24.01
C PHE A 754 7.41 -24.00 24.53
N ALA A 755 7.33 -25.17 25.15
CA ALA A 755 8.50 -25.88 25.65
C ALA A 755 9.47 -26.26 24.52
N ASP A 756 8.93 -26.72 23.38
CA ASP A 756 9.71 -27.07 22.20
C ASP A 756 10.40 -25.84 21.58
N LEU A 757 9.66 -24.74 21.41
CA LEU A 757 10.19 -23.50 20.85
C LEU A 757 11.26 -22.86 21.74
N ARG A 758 11.05 -22.80 23.07
CA ARG A 758 12.07 -22.29 23.99
C ARG A 758 13.38 -23.09 23.90
N ARG A 759 13.28 -24.42 23.73
CA ARG A 759 14.45 -25.29 23.54
C ARG A 759 15.13 -25.07 22.18
N GLU A 760 14.37 -24.86 21.10
CA GLU A 760 14.90 -24.58 19.76
C GLU A 760 15.57 -23.20 19.67
N ILE A 761 15.01 -22.19 20.33
CA ILE A 761 15.54 -20.82 20.37
C ILE A 761 16.84 -20.75 21.21
N GLY A 762 16.95 -21.61 22.23
CA GLY A 762 18.08 -21.66 23.17
C GLY A 762 17.96 -20.63 24.27
#